data_AF-A0A6S7HE15-F1
#
_entry.id   AF-A0A6S7HE15-F1
#
_cell.length_a   1.000
_cell.length_b   1.000
_cell.length_c   1.000
_cell.angle_alpha   90.00
_cell.angle_beta   90.00
_cell.angle_gamma   90.00
#
_symmetry.space_group_name_H-M   'P 1'
#
loop_
_entity.id
_entity.type
_entity.pdbx_description
1 polymer ?
#
loop_
_entity_poly.entity_id
_entity_poly.type
_entity_poly.pdbx_seq_one_letter_code
_entity_poly.pdbx_strand_id
1 'polypeptide(L)'
;MMNTILQQAVSFRSTVPILLTLSVAPQYLFAWSLWRAVSSILPRKVYEYVDDKLYDTYQTMVVFFFENYAGTELIFYGDEIPLDKKENVLYLCNHQSTVDWAVVDMIAIRQGSMGSIRYILKDSLKYLPLFGFYFPQHGCIYVRRNASSDVVNIERRMKKFEEDKTSMWLVIFPEGTRYDADKPEQIKQSQEFAKSRGLIPLNHVLTPRTKATEIALETLSDHFDAVYDLTIAYKEKYENIVPRKRPKDLLEFFDCQDPEIHVHVRRLTPDQIPQGCEEKKQWIYDAFSLKERMLSQFFSEDSEVQGRFPGPSRRHRVPLARTLSWTMFWAGVLAPFLATNVEFENEDDFKNAISECRSDNFETNWVLARHVDQNPNLVTLSGFGNGGAEELKESLEDDSVMYGLVRFQEQIDQSSTVKFVYIHWIGKQVPFTMKGRYGIVRGSVNKSFQPHHVSVETDNVSDLDHEALLNVINENSGTKNKVLDAEQASERKAYDRGFTGRETGNNKKRVTGGFTGFQGKSGASVKFDDSVHDAASDLRSDTTETNWFVAGYQDGNPKLPLICLGSGSEGVGGITEILTNDIVGYALCRVTDVVDDISTVKFVYIQWVGDNVKPLVKAKTSTHKADLEQIFHPAHATIFANSQDEISESEIMDKVQSSSGSKSHVRNNTD
;
A
#
# COMPACT_ATOMS: atom_id res chain seq x y z
N MET A 1 -5.74 22.92 -9.85
CA MET A 1 -5.16 22.19 -11.00
C MET A 1 -3.66 21.90 -10.82
N MET A 2 -2.78 22.90 -10.67
CA MET A 2 -1.32 22.65 -10.54
C MET A 2 -0.94 21.85 -9.27
N ASN A 3 -1.59 22.11 -8.13
CA ASN A 3 -1.37 21.34 -6.90
C ASN A 3 -1.85 19.88 -7.01
N THR A 4 -2.99 19.63 -7.67
CA THR A 4 -3.53 18.27 -7.91
C THR A 4 -2.62 17.45 -8.84
N ILE A 5 -2.05 18.08 -9.87
CA ILE A 5 -1.07 17.45 -10.78
C ILE A 5 0.23 17.15 -10.03
N LEU A 6 0.70 18.06 -9.18
CA LEU A 6 1.88 17.85 -8.34
C LEU A 6 1.66 16.72 -7.34
N GLN A 7 0.48 16.62 -6.74
CA GLN A 7 0.15 15.61 -5.75
C GLN A 7 -0.09 14.21 -6.35
N GLN A 8 -0.72 14.13 -7.53
CA GLN A 8 -0.76 12.92 -8.37
C GLN A 8 0.65 12.50 -8.76
N ALA A 9 1.49 13.43 -9.25
CA ALA A 9 2.88 13.13 -9.61
C ALA A 9 3.70 12.59 -8.42
N VAL A 10 3.48 13.12 -7.20
CA VAL A 10 4.13 12.61 -5.97
C VAL A 10 3.64 11.21 -5.60
N SER A 11 2.33 10.94 -5.65
CA SER A 11 1.78 9.60 -5.37
C SER A 11 2.27 8.52 -6.35
N PHE A 12 2.39 8.87 -7.63
CA PHE A 12 2.97 7.98 -8.65
C PHE A 12 4.48 7.77 -8.43
N ARG A 13 5.21 8.80 -7.98
CA ARG A 13 6.66 8.73 -7.75
C ARG A 13 7.05 7.64 -6.76
N SER A 14 6.33 7.47 -5.65
CA SER A 14 6.63 6.39 -4.70
C SER A 14 5.95 5.07 -5.04
N THR A 15 4.70 5.09 -5.54
CA THR A 15 3.92 3.86 -5.75
C THR A 15 4.45 3.01 -6.89
N VAL A 16 4.84 3.61 -8.03
CA VAL A 16 5.25 2.86 -9.22
C VAL A 16 6.51 2.03 -8.99
N PRO A 17 7.63 2.59 -8.46
CA PRO A 17 8.82 1.80 -8.14
C PRO A 17 8.53 0.61 -7.23
N ILE A 18 7.75 0.82 -6.16
CA ILE A 18 7.45 -0.21 -5.17
C ILE A 18 6.60 -1.30 -5.80
N LEU A 19 5.52 -0.92 -6.50
CA LEU A 19 4.62 -1.88 -7.12
C LEU A 19 5.35 -2.72 -8.16
N LEU A 20 6.13 -2.11 -9.05
CA LEU A 20 6.84 -2.84 -10.10
C LEU A 20 7.94 -3.75 -9.52
N THR A 21 8.77 -3.26 -8.60
CA THR A 21 9.82 -4.08 -7.98
C THR A 21 9.24 -5.28 -7.23
N LEU A 22 8.21 -5.08 -6.41
CA LEU A 22 7.56 -6.18 -5.69
C LEU A 22 6.80 -7.12 -6.62
N SER A 23 6.18 -6.61 -7.69
CA SER A 23 5.41 -7.44 -8.63
C SER A 23 6.27 -8.30 -9.52
N VAL A 24 7.54 -7.92 -9.75
CA VAL A 24 8.54 -8.67 -10.54
C VAL A 24 9.26 -9.75 -9.71
N ALA A 25 9.27 -9.61 -8.39
CA ALA A 25 9.98 -10.54 -7.51
C ALA A 25 9.58 -12.02 -7.65
N PRO A 26 8.29 -12.39 -7.82
CA PRO A 26 7.90 -13.79 -8.05
C PRO A 26 8.50 -14.38 -9.33
N GLN A 27 8.54 -13.61 -10.41
CA GLN A 27 9.07 -14.02 -11.71
C GLN A 27 10.59 -14.14 -11.65
N TYR A 28 11.25 -13.23 -10.92
CA TYR A 28 12.66 -13.36 -10.58
C TYR A 28 12.95 -14.67 -9.84
N LEU A 29 12.20 -14.96 -8.77
CA LEU A 29 12.37 -16.21 -8.02
C LEU A 29 12.09 -17.45 -8.86
N PHE A 30 11.11 -17.38 -9.76
CA PHE A 30 10.82 -18.47 -10.68
C PHE A 30 12.00 -18.72 -11.62
N ALA A 31 12.53 -17.66 -12.25
CA ALA A 31 13.70 -17.75 -13.12
C ALA A 31 14.92 -18.29 -12.37
N TRP A 32 15.17 -17.80 -11.16
CA TRP A 32 16.24 -18.30 -10.29
C TRP A 32 16.02 -19.77 -9.88
N SER A 33 14.80 -20.17 -9.53
CA SER A 33 14.49 -21.55 -9.11
C SER A 33 14.68 -22.53 -10.26
N LEU A 34 14.26 -22.14 -11.47
CA LEU A 34 14.51 -22.90 -12.70
C LEU A 34 16.02 -23.03 -12.94
N TRP A 35 16.76 -21.93 -12.85
CA TRP A 35 18.20 -21.96 -12.98
C TRP A 35 18.86 -22.84 -11.91
N ARG A 36 18.40 -22.78 -10.66
CA ARG A 36 18.90 -23.60 -9.56
C ARG A 36 18.68 -25.09 -9.82
N ALA A 37 17.54 -25.46 -10.40
CA ALA A 37 17.23 -26.84 -10.78
C ALA A 37 18.16 -27.30 -11.92
N VAL A 38 18.29 -26.50 -12.99
CA VAL A 38 19.12 -26.81 -14.16
C VAL A 38 20.61 -26.91 -13.79
N SER A 39 21.09 -26.00 -12.94
CA SER A 39 22.49 -25.94 -12.54
C SER A 39 22.88 -26.96 -11.45
N SER A 40 21.94 -27.76 -10.95
CA SER A 40 22.22 -28.78 -9.92
C SER A 40 23.23 -29.84 -10.37
N ILE A 41 23.35 -30.06 -11.69
CA ILE A 41 24.32 -30.98 -12.31
C ILE A 41 25.57 -30.27 -12.85
N LEU A 42 25.63 -28.94 -12.77
CA LEU A 42 26.72 -28.13 -13.30
C LEU A 42 27.75 -27.79 -12.19
N PRO A 43 28.99 -27.45 -12.55
CA PRO A 43 29.97 -26.96 -11.58
C PRO A 43 29.42 -25.72 -10.85
N ARG A 44 29.68 -25.64 -9.54
CA ARG A 44 29.17 -24.55 -8.70
C ARG A 44 29.52 -23.15 -9.21
N LYS A 45 30.69 -22.97 -9.81
CA LYS A 45 31.11 -21.69 -10.42
C LYS A 45 30.18 -21.23 -11.54
N VAL A 46 29.57 -22.16 -12.29
CA VAL A 46 28.60 -21.83 -13.34
C VAL A 46 27.29 -21.36 -12.71
N TYR A 47 26.83 -22.04 -11.65
CA TYR A 47 25.68 -21.58 -10.87
C TYR A 47 25.89 -20.15 -10.36
N GLU A 48 27.02 -19.91 -9.67
CA GLU A 48 27.35 -18.60 -9.07
C GLU A 48 27.46 -17.50 -10.14
N TYR A 49 28.10 -17.78 -11.28
CA TYR A 49 28.20 -16.81 -12.37
C TYR A 49 26.84 -16.35 -12.90
N VAL A 50 25.92 -17.30 -13.13
CA VAL A 50 24.58 -16.96 -13.66
C VAL A 50 23.68 -16.38 -12.57
N ASP A 51 23.82 -16.82 -11.32
CA ASP A 51 23.15 -16.23 -10.15
C ASP A 51 23.53 -14.75 -10.00
N ASP A 52 24.82 -14.42 -10.09
CA ASP A 52 25.33 -13.04 -10.09
C ASP A 52 24.76 -12.23 -11.25
N LYS A 53 24.63 -12.83 -12.44
CA LYS A 53 24.01 -12.16 -13.60
C LYS A 53 22.53 -11.92 -13.42
N LEU A 54 21.77 -12.90 -12.91
CA LEU A 54 20.35 -12.72 -12.61
C LEU A 54 20.17 -11.60 -11.59
N TYR A 55 20.94 -11.62 -10.50
CA TYR A 55 20.91 -10.57 -9.48
C TYR A 55 21.22 -9.19 -10.07
N ASP A 56 22.25 -9.09 -10.91
CA ASP A 56 22.61 -7.87 -11.64
C ASP A 56 21.43 -7.35 -12.48
N THR A 57 20.68 -8.20 -13.19
CA THR A 57 19.52 -7.73 -13.98
C THR A 57 18.41 -7.15 -13.10
N TYR A 58 18.09 -7.78 -11.97
CA TYR A 58 17.02 -7.34 -11.08
C TYR A 58 17.42 -6.05 -10.36
N GLN A 59 18.64 -5.99 -9.80
CA GLN A 59 19.12 -4.77 -9.14
C GLN A 59 19.36 -3.62 -10.13
N THR A 60 19.67 -3.91 -11.40
CA THR A 60 19.72 -2.86 -12.44
C THR A 60 18.37 -2.16 -12.58
N MET A 61 17.26 -2.92 -12.58
CA MET A 61 15.91 -2.36 -12.59
C MET A 61 15.63 -1.54 -11.32
N VAL A 62 16.12 -1.97 -10.16
CA VAL A 62 16.00 -1.18 -8.93
C VAL A 62 16.75 0.15 -9.06
N VAL A 63 18.00 0.14 -9.54
CA VAL A 63 18.80 1.36 -9.74
C VAL A 63 18.15 2.33 -10.73
N PHE A 64 17.45 1.82 -11.76
CA PHE A 64 16.64 2.67 -12.65
C PHE A 64 15.69 3.57 -11.84
N PHE A 65 15.00 3.00 -10.85
CA PHE A 65 14.03 3.76 -10.08
C PHE A 65 14.69 4.84 -9.20
N PHE A 66 15.88 4.59 -8.67
CA PHE A 66 16.62 5.58 -7.88
C PHE A 66 17.25 6.67 -8.76
N GLU A 67 18.15 6.34 -9.68
CA GLU A 67 18.91 7.36 -10.40
C GLU A 67 18.17 7.96 -11.60
N ASN A 68 17.42 7.16 -12.35
CA ASN A 68 16.81 7.61 -13.60
C ASN A 68 15.38 8.11 -13.42
N TYR A 69 14.60 7.47 -12.54
CA TYR A 69 13.21 7.83 -12.29
C TYR A 69 13.08 8.87 -11.17
N ALA A 70 13.64 8.62 -9.98
CA ALA A 70 13.61 9.60 -8.88
C ALA A 70 14.55 10.80 -9.15
N GLY A 71 15.53 10.62 -10.04
CA GLY A 71 16.50 11.65 -10.40
C GLY A 71 17.61 11.82 -9.37
N THR A 72 17.85 10.81 -8.54
CA THR A 72 18.85 10.86 -7.47
C THR A 72 20.23 11.16 -8.01
N GLU A 73 20.91 12.12 -7.40
CA GLU A 73 22.26 12.50 -7.76
C GLU A 73 23.28 12.03 -6.71
N LEU A 74 24.20 11.16 -7.13
CA LEU A 74 25.33 10.75 -6.32
C LEU A 74 26.50 11.71 -6.52
N ILE A 75 26.94 12.32 -5.42
CA ILE A 75 28.02 13.30 -5.38
C ILE A 75 29.19 12.67 -4.62
N PHE A 76 30.26 12.35 -5.35
CA PHE A 76 31.45 11.69 -4.81
C PHE A 76 32.50 12.70 -4.34
N TYR A 77 33.17 12.39 -3.23
CA TYR A 77 34.29 13.13 -2.65
C TYR A 77 35.42 12.15 -2.29
N GLY A 78 36.61 12.69 -2.00
CA GLY A 78 37.76 11.88 -1.59
C GLY A 78 38.40 11.14 -2.77
N ASP A 79 38.72 9.86 -2.59
CA ASP A 79 39.39 9.01 -3.57
C ASP A 79 38.47 8.64 -4.75
N GLU A 80 39.06 8.18 -5.85
CA GLU A 80 38.32 7.67 -7.00
C GLU A 80 38.10 6.16 -6.90
N ILE A 81 36.91 5.72 -7.29
CA ILE A 81 36.59 4.30 -7.45
C ILE A 81 37.06 3.91 -8.85
N PRO A 82 37.91 2.89 -9.01
CA PRO A 82 38.32 2.42 -10.33
C PRO A 82 37.11 1.86 -11.08
N LEU A 83 36.68 2.56 -12.12
CA LEU A 83 35.49 2.21 -12.92
C LEU A 83 35.81 1.21 -14.04
N ASP A 84 37.08 1.10 -14.41
CA ASP A 84 37.62 0.24 -15.48
C ASP A 84 38.02 -1.15 -14.97
N LYS A 85 38.17 -1.32 -13.65
CA LYS A 85 38.57 -2.57 -13.00
C LYS A 85 37.52 -3.01 -11.99
N LYS A 86 37.06 -4.27 -12.10
CA LYS A 86 36.30 -4.92 -11.02
C LYS A 86 37.23 -5.29 -9.87
N GLU A 87 36.85 -4.89 -8.67
CA GLU A 87 37.59 -5.18 -7.45
C GLU A 87 36.77 -6.05 -6.51
N ASN A 88 37.44 -6.96 -5.80
CA ASN A 88 36.89 -7.56 -4.59
C ASN A 88 37.06 -6.58 -3.43
N VAL A 89 35.95 -6.18 -2.83
CA VAL A 89 35.94 -5.03 -1.91
C VAL A 89 35.32 -5.41 -0.57
N LEU A 90 35.98 -5.00 0.51
CA LEU A 90 35.31 -4.82 1.79
C LEU A 90 34.68 -3.42 1.83
N TYR A 91 33.36 -3.37 1.72
CA TYR A 91 32.59 -2.12 1.78
C TYR A 91 32.23 -1.83 3.24
N LEU A 92 32.78 -0.75 3.78
CA LEU A 92 32.59 -0.30 5.16
C LEU A 92 31.93 1.07 5.17
N CYS A 93 30.74 1.20 5.77
CA CYS A 93 29.99 2.46 5.72
C CYS A 93 29.23 2.77 7.01
N ASN A 94 28.94 4.06 7.26
CA ASN A 94 27.95 4.46 8.26
C ASN A 94 26.54 4.05 7.80
N HIS A 95 25.64 3.83 8.75
CA HIS A 95 24.28 3.36 8.48
C HIS A 95 23.27 4.43 8.87
N GLN A 96 22.56 5.00 7.91
CA GLN A 96 21.79 6.24 8.07
C GLN A 96 20.34 6.08 7.62
N SER A 97 20.11 5.37 6.50
CA SER A 97 18.78 5.20 5.92
C SER A 97 18.50 3.73 5.59
N THR A 98 17.22 3.41 5.42
CA THR A 98 16.81 2.17 4.72
C THR A 98 17.21 2.18 3.25
N VAL A 99 17.64 3.31 2.68
CA VAL A 99 18.13 3.47 1.31
C VAL A 99 19.60 3.07 1.15
N ASP A 100 20.35 2.91 2.24
CA ASP A 100 21.81 2.68 2.18
C ASP A 100 22.21 1.46 1.32
N TRP A 101 21.38 0.41 1.24
CA TRP A 101 21.65 -0.73 0.38
C TRP A 101 21.59 -0.37 -1.11
N ALA A 102 20.65 0.50 -1.50
CA ALA A 102 20.55 0.99 -2.88
C ALA A 102 21.74 1.90 -3.23
N VAL A 103 22.32 2.60 -2.24
CA VAL A 103 23.58 3.34 -2.45
C VAL A 103 24.72 2.39 -2.81
N VAL A 104 24.79 1.21 -2.21
CA VAL A 104 25.74 0.18 -2.63
C VAL A 104 25.51 -0.21 -4.09
N ASP A 105 24.26 -0.47 -4.48
CA ASP A 105 23.92 -0.88 -5.85
C ASP A 105 24.29 0.21 -6.87
N MET A 106 23.96 1.46 -6.56
CA MET A 106 24.33 2.63 -7.35
C MET A 106 25.86 2.70 -7.51
N ILE A 107 26.64 2.53 -6.45
CA ILE A 107 28.10 2.55 -6.59
C ILE A 107 28.60 1.33 -7.39
N ALA A 108 28.12 0.13 -7.08
CA ALA A 108 28.58 -1.12 -7.69
C ALA A 108 28.26 -1.24 -9.18
N ILE A 109 27.11 -0.71 -9.65
CA ILE A 109 26.76 -0.74 -11.08
C ILE A 109 27.76 0.05 -11.93
N ARG A 110 28.40 1.10 -11.36
CA ARG A 110 29.41 1.91 -12.07
C ARG A 110 30.70 1.11 -12.34
N GLN A 111 31.10 0.23 -11.42
CA GLN A 111 32.22 -0.71 -11.61
C GLN A 111 31.80 -2.00 -12.35
N GLY A 112 30.49 -2.28 -12.43
CA GLY A 112 29.96 -3.53 -12.96
C GLY A 112 30.06 -4.70 -12.00
N SER A 113 30.06 -4.44 -10.69
CA SER A 113 30.24 -5.43 -9.62
C SER A 113 28.93 -5.75 -8.86
N MET A 114 27.79 -5.34 -9.39
CA MET A 114 26.48 -5.45 -8.71
C MET A 114 26.06 -6.90 -8.43
N GLY A 115 26.31 -7.83 -9.35
CA GLY A 115 26.12 -9.27 -9.13
C GLY A 115 26.95 -9.85 -7.97
N SER A 116 28.06 -9.22 -7.62
CA SER A 116 29.00 -9.69 -6.59
C SER A 116 28.68 -9.17 -5.19
N ILE A 117 27.58 -8.44 -4.98
CA ILE A 117 27.26 -7.84 -3.68
C ILE A 117 26.85 -8.93 -2.69
N ARG A 118 27.45 -8.91 -1.48
CA ARG A 118 27.18 -9.84 -0.37
C ARG A 118 27.03 -9.06 0.92
N TYR A 119 25.94 -9.26 1.66
CA TYR A 119 25.68 -8.52 2.90
C TYR A 119 25.89 -9.36 4.15
N ILE A 120 26.35 -8.71 5.22
CA ILE A 120 26.12 -9.16 6.60
C ILE A 120 24.78 -8.60 7.07
N LEU A 121 23.77 -9.46 7.19
CA LEU A 121 22.37 -9.11 7.43
C LEU A 121 21.91 -9.45 8.85
N LYS A 122 20.96 -8.68 9.37
CA LYS A 122 20.29 -9.00 10.65
C LYS A 122 19.41 -10.25 10.49
N ASP A 123 19.53 -11.24 11.40
CA ASP A 123 18.78 -12.51 11.37
C ASP A 123 17.25 -12.33 11.26
N SER A 124 16.69 -11.25 11.82
CA SER A 124 15.25 -10.99 11.71
C SER A 124 14.78 -10.70 10.28
N LEU A 125 15.66 -10.32 9.36
CA LEU A 125 15.30 -10.05 7.96
C LEU A 125 14.92 -11.32 7.20
N LYS A 126 15.28 -12.51 7.68
CA LYS A 126 14.92 -13.78 7.04
C LYS A 126 13.41 -14.04 7.01
N TYR A 127 12.63 -13.34 7.84
CA TYR A 127 11.18 -13.47 7.90
C TYR A 127 10.47 -12.59 6.86
N LEU A 128 11.19 -11.73 6.15
CA LEU A 128 10.63 -11.03 4.99
C LEU A 128 10.54 -12.00 3.80
N PRO A 129 9.48 -11.91 2.97
CA PRO A 129 9.39 -12.67 1.72
C PRO A 129 10.66 -12.53 0.89
N LEU A 130 11.09 -13.58 0.19
CA LEU A 130 12.36 -13.67 -0.58
C LEU A 130 13.64 -13.68 0.27
N PHE A 131 13.74 -12.84 1.30
CA PHE A 131 14.98 -12.62 2.06
C PHE A 131 15.49 -13.91 2.69
N GLY A 132 14.66 -14.67 3.41
CA GLY A 132 15.10 -15.87 4.10
C GLY A 132 15.52 -17.04 3.20
N PHE A 133 15.09 -17.04 1.94
CA PHE A 133 15.32 -18.16 1.02
C PHE A 133 16.42 -17.87 0.01
N TYR A 134 16.35 -16.73 -0.68
CA TYR A 134 17.26 -16.42 -1.79
C TYR A 134 18.61 -15.85 -1.32
N PHE A 135 18.62 -14.85 -0.44
CA PHE A 135 19.85 -14.14 -0.05
C PHE A 135 20.94 -15.04 0.58
N PRO A 136 20.64 -16.06 1.41
CA PRO A 136 21.65 -17.02 1.85
C PRO A 136 22.30 -17.80 0.71
N GLN A 137 21.56 -18.06 -0.37
CA GLN A 137 22.03 -18.78 -1.55
C GLN A 137 22.86 -17.88 -2.46
N HIS A 138 22.51 -16.60 -2.51
CA HIS A 138 23.32 -15.54 -3.11
C HIS A 138 24.51 -15.12 -2.23
N GLY A 139 24.83 -15.86 -1.15
CA GLY A 139 26.03 -15.64 -0.34
C GLY A 139 25.94 -14.56 0.74
N CYS A 140 24.75 -14.06 1.08
CA CYS A 140 24.60 -13.18 2.26
C CYS A 140 24.65 -13.99 3.57
N ILE A 141 25.17 -13.38 4.63
CA ILE A 141 25.37 -14.02 5.94
C ILE A 141 24.45 -13.35 6.97
N TYR A 142 23.61 -14.14 7.63
CA TYR A 142 22.72 -13.65 8.69
C TYR A 142 23.39 -13.74 10.06
N VAL A 143 23.22 -12.69 10.88
CA VAL A 143 23.80 -12.59 12.22
C VAL A 143 22.77 -12.14 13.25
N ARG A 144 22.84 -12.71 14.46
CA ARG A 144 22.12 -12.29 15.67
C ARG A 144 23.05 -11.42 16.49
N ARG A 145 22.53 -10.32 17.03
CA ARG A 145 23.35 -9.45 17.88
C ARG A 145 23.64 -10.23 19.17
N ASN A 146 24.91 -10.63 19.37
CA ASN A 146 25.46 -11.29 20.58
C ASN A 146 25.51 -12.83 20.63
N ALA A 147 25.41 -13.58 19.52
CA ALA A 147 25.62 -15.03 19.58
C ALA A 147 27.05 -15.44 19.20
N SER A 148 27.73 -16.20 20.06
CA SER A 148 29.05 -16.79 19.76
C SER A 148 29.00 -17.75 18.56
N SER A 149 27.84 -18.38 18.32
CA SER A 149 27.59 -19.22 17.14
C SER A 149 27.64 -18.45 15.82
N ASP A 150 27.38 -17.14 15.82
CA ASP A 150 27.44 -16.33 14.60
C ASP A 150 28.88 -16.15 14.15
N VAL A 151 29.83 -16.01 15.07
CA VAL A 151 31.26 -15.90 14.75
C VAL A 151 31.73 -17.11 13.95
N VAL A 152 31.42 -18.31 14.44
CA VAL A 152 31.78 -19.57 13.76
C VAL A 152 31.13 -19.69 12.39
N ASN A 153 29.88 -19.23 12.25
CA ASN A 153 29.18 -19.25 10.96
C ASN A 153 29.78 -18.25 9.97
N ILE A 154 30.12 -17.04 10.43
CA ILE A 154 30.77 -15.99 9.61
C ILE A 154 32.13 -16.49 9.12
N GLU A 155 32.99 -16.97 10.03
CA GLU A 155 34.32 -17.51 9.70
C GLU A 155 34.22 -18.64 8.67
N ARG A 156 33.33 -19.61 8.88
CA ARG A 156 33.12 -20.73 7.94
C ARG A 156 32.70 -20.26 6.55
N ARG A 157 31.78 -19.28 6.48
CA ARG A 157 31.28 -18.75 5.20
C ARG A 157 32.34 -17.92 4.48
N MET A 158 33.09 -17.08 5.20
CA MET A 158 34.16 -16.27 4.63
C MET A 158 35.31 -17.13 4.11
N LYS A 159 35.75 -18.13 4.88
CA LYS A 159 36.76 -19.08 4.42
C LYS A 159 36.34 -19.80 3.14
N LYS A 160 35.06 -20.14 3.04
CA LYS A 160 34.50 -20.74 1.83
C LYS A 160 34.55 -19.80 0.62
N PHE A 161 34.27 -18.50 0.80
CA PHE A 161 34.40 -17.51 -0.27
C PHE A 161 35.85 -17.36 -0.76
N GLU A 162 36.80 -17.40 0.18
CA GLU A 162 38.24 -17.40 -0.13
C GLU A 162 38.63 -18.63 -0.95
N GLU A 163 38.27 -19.83 -0.49
CA GLU A 163 38.55 -21.12 -1.15
C GLU A 163 37.95 -21.19 -2.56
N ASP A 164 36.71 -20.71 -2.72
CA ASP A 164 36.00 -20.71 -4.00
C ASP A 164 36.48 -19.58 -4.95
N LYS A 165 37.24 -18.61 -4.44
CA LYS A 165 37.61 -17.35 -5.11
C LYS A 165 36.37 -16.59 -5.59
N THR A 166 35.34 -16.52 -4.76
CA THR A 166 34.06 -15.87 -5.07
C THR A 166 34.28 -14.37 -5.28
N SER A 167 33.86 -13.82 -6.42
CA SER A 167 33.88 -12.36 -6.61
C SER A 167 32.95 -11.71 -5.59
N MET A 168 33.43 -10.71 -4.85
CA MET A 168 32.62 -10.16 -3.76
C MET A 168 32.80 -8.68 -3.49
N TRP A 169 31.67 -8.01 -3.27
CA TRP A 169 31.54 -6.75 -2.54
C TRP A 169 30.91 -7.06 -1.20
N LEU A 170 31.73 -7.28 -0.18
CA LEU A 170 31.26 -7.60 1.16
C LEU A 170 30.85 -6.34 1.89
N VAL A 171 29.54 -6.14 2.04
CA VAL A 171 28.97 -4.97 2.69
C VAL A 171 28.80 -5.20 4.18
N ILE A 172 29.46 -4.35 4.97
CA ILE A 172 29.33 -4.31 6.41
C ILE A 172 28.96 -2.88 6.84
N PHE A 173 27.92 -2.79 7.66
CA PHE A 173 27.56 -1.58 8.40
C PHE A 173 27.91 -1.79 9.88
N PRO A 174 29.12 -1.41 10.34
CA PRO A 174 29.59 -1.70 11.70
C PRO A 174 28.71 -1.17 12.81
N GLU A 175 27.95 -0.09 12.60
CA GLU A 175 26.97 0.42 13.56
C GLU A 175 25.96 -0.66 14.00
N GLY A 176 25.69 -1.63 13.11
CA GLY A 176 24.78 -2.75 13.33
C GLY A 176 23.30 -2.35 13.35
N THR A 177 22.99 -1.06 13.52
CA THR A 177 21.68 -0.42 13.43
C THR A 177 21.84 0.93 12.73
N ARG A 178 20.81 1.41 12.05
CA ARG A 178 20.79 2.77 11.50
C ARG A 178 20.89 3.79 12.63
N TYR A 179 21.72 4.79 12.44
CA TYR A 179 21.66 6.04 13.17
C TYR A 179 20.35 6.76 12.84
N ASP A 180 19.69 7.29 13.85
CA ASP A 180 18.41 8.00 13.72
C ASP A 180 18.43 9.22 14.65
N ALA A 181 18.49 10.42 14.06
CA ALA A 181 18.56 11.67 14.80
C ALA A 181 17.31 11.91 15.67
N ASP A 182 16.18 11.31 15.29
CA ASP A 182 14.90 11.45 15.99
C ASP A 182 14.77 10.46 17.17
N LYS A 183 15.79 9.60 17.38
CA LYS A 183 15.84 8.60 18.47
C LYS A 183 17.03 8.85 19.43
N PRO A 184 16.96 9.88 20.28
CA PRO A 184 18.06 10.25 21.19
C PRO A 184 18.47 9.12 22.15
N GLU A 185 17.53 8.27 22.56
CA GLU A 185 17.80 7.13 23.45
C GLU A 185 18.77 6.11 22.81
N GLN A 186 18.66 5.88 21.51
CA GLN A 186 19.58 4.99 20.78
C GLN A 186 21.00 5.56 20.74
N ILE A 187 21.11 6.87 20.51
CA ILE A 187 22.38 7.59 20.49
C ILE A 187 23.01 7.53 21.88
N LYS A 188 22.24 7.79 22.93
CA LYS A 188 22.69 7.71 24.32
C LYS A 188 23.24 6.33 24.68
N GLN A 189 22.53 5.25 24.32
CA GLN A 189 23.01 3.87 24.54
C GLN A 189 24.33 3.59 23.80
N SER A 190 24.48 4.10 22.58
CA SER A 190 25.73 3.99 21.82
C SER A 190 26.89 4.74 22.48
N GLN A 191 26.62 5.92 23.05
CA GLN A 191 27.59 6.73 23.78
C GLN A 191 27.98 6.11 25.12
N GLU A 192 27.02 5.53 25.85
CA GLU A 192 27.30 4.76 27.08
C GLU A 192 28.16 3.53 26.78
N PHE A 193 27.87 2.83 25.68
CA PHE A 193 28.72 1.74 25.20
C PHE A 193 30.15 2.21 24.90
N ALA A 194 30.33 3.34 24.21
CA ALA A 194 31.67 3.91 23.97
C ALA A 194 32.41 4.22 25.28
N LYS A 195 31.75 4.91 26.23
CA LYS A 195 32.31 5.23 27.55
C LYS A 195 32.73 3.96 28.31
N SER A 196 31.90 2.91 28.29
CA SER A 196 32.21 1.63 28.94
C SER A 196 33.45 0.93 28.36
N ARG A 197 33.88 1.32 27.16
CA ARG A 197 35.07 0.81 26.46
C ARG A 197 36.24 1.80 26.47
N GLY A 198 36.14 2.92 27.19
CA GLY A 198 37.16 3.97 27.21
C GLY A 198 37.27 4.74 25.89
N LEU A 199 36.26 4.67 25.03
CA LEU A 199 36.21 5.36 23.73
C LEU A 199 35.48 6.70 23.85
N ILE A 200 35.80 7.62 22.95
CA ILE A 200 35.13 8.93 22.89
C ILE A 200 33.70 8.75 22.36
N PRO A 201 32.67 9.30 23.00
CA PRO A 201 31.31 9.26 22.47
C PRO A 201 31.19 9.97 21.11
N LEU A 202 30.54 9.32 20.14
CA LEU A 202 30.23 9.88 18.82
C LEU A 202 28.77 10.40 18.81
N ASN A 203 28.48 11.45 18.02
CA ASN A 203 27.17 12.11 18.00
C ASN A 203 26.43 11.96 16.67
N HIS A 204 27.13 11.76 15.57
CA HIS A 204 26.59 11.74 14.21
C HIS A 204 26.62 10.36 13.54
N VAL A 205 27.24 9.39 14.21
CA VAL A 205 27.27 7.95 13.91
C VAL A 205 27.19 7.16 15.22
N LEU A 206 26.76 5.90 15.15
CA LEU A 206 26.83 5.00 16.29
C LEU A 206 28.23 4.38 16.42
N THR A 207 28.59 3.99 17.64
CA THR A 207 29.86 3.34 17.96
C THR A 207 29.94 2.00 17.23
N PRO A 208 30.95 1.76 16.39
CA PRO A 208 31.00 0.58 15.55
C PRO A 208 31.19 -0.71 16.36
N ARG A 209 30.55 -1.78 15.91
CA ARG A 209 30.81 -3.16 16.31
C ARG A 209 31.87 -3.73 15.37
N THR A 210 32.96 -4.23 15.95
CA THR A 210 34.17 -4.56 15.19
C THR A 210 34.19 -6.00 14.68
N LYS A 211 33.52 -6.93 15.37
CA LYS A 211 33.73 -8.38 15.22
C LYS A 211 33.59 -8.92 13.79
N ALA A 212 32.54 -8.53 13.05
CA ALA A 212 32.35 -9.01 11.68
C ALA A 212 33.41 -8.45 10.71
N THR A 213 33.79 -7.19 10.90
CA THR A 213 34.85 -6.52 10.12
C THR A 213 36.22 -7.14 10.43
N GLU A 214 36.51 -7.41 11.71
CA GLU A 214 37.74 -8.10 12.12
C GLU A 214 37.88 -9.46 11.43
N ILE A 215 36.83 -10.30 11.50
CA ILE A 215 36.84 -11.62 10.86
C ILE A 215 37.04 -11.50 9.34
N ALA A 216 36.37 -10.54 8.70
CA ALA A 216 36.54 -10.30 7.26
C ALA A 216 37.99 -9.93 6.92
N LEU A 217 38.60 -9.02 7.69
CA LEU A 217 39.99 -8.60 7.48
C LEU A 217 41.01 -9.67 7.84
N GLU A 218 40.67 -10.62 8.71
CA GLU A 218 41.53 -11.76 9.06
C GLU A 218 41.42 -12.91 8.07
N THR A 219 40.23 -13.17 7.54
CA THR A 219 39.95 -14.34 6.70
C THR A 219 40.09 -14.03 5.20
N LEU A 220 39.85 -12.79 4.79
CA LEU A 220 39.76 -12.41 3.37
C LEU A 220 40.79 -11.34 2.97
N SER A 221 41.84 -11.11 3.79
CA SER A 221 42.85 -10.07 3.52
C SER A 221 43.44 -10.16 2.11
N ASP A 222 43.80 -11.38 1.71
CA ASP A 222 44.48 -11.66 0.45
C ASP A 222 43.50 -11.77 -0.73
N HIS A 223 42.19 -11.81 -0.44
CA HIS A 223 41.12 -11.90 -1.41
C HIS A 223 40.58 -10.53 -1.81
N PHE A 224 40.68 -9.53 -0.94
CA PHE A 224 40.26 -8.16 -1.23
C PHE A 224 41.34 -7.39 -2.00
N ASP A 225 40.94 -6.72 -3.08
CA ASP A 225 41.78 -5.74 -3.77
C ASP A 225 41.86 -4.42 -2.98
N ALA A 226 40.78 -4.07 -2.26
CA ALA A 226 40.67 -2.83 -1.51
C ALA A 226 39.60 -2.88 -0.41
N VAL A 227 39.75 -1.99 0.57
CA VAL A 227 38.70 -1.61 1.53
C VAL A 227 38.14 -0.26 1.12
N TYR A 228 36.84 -0.19 0.85
CA TYR A 228 36.15 1.07 0.59
C TYR A 228 35.51 1.54 1.89
N ASP A 229 36.16 2.48 2.56
CA ASP A 229 35.62 3.15 3.74
C ASP A 229 34.84 4.39 3.32
N LEU A 230 33.52 4.27 3.31
CA LEU A 230 32.62 5.27 2.78
C LEU A 230 31.88 6.01 3.89
N THR A 231 31.70 7.31 3.69
CA THR A 231 30.79 8.12 4.50
C THR A 231 29.68 8.66 3.64
N ILE A 232 28.44 8.33 4.00
CA ILE A 232 27.24 8.76 3.30
C ILE A 232 26.46 9.79 4.10
N ALA A 233 25.94 10.80 3.40
CA ALA A 233 24.99 11.77 3.91
C ALA A 233 23.91 12.03 2.86
N TYR A 234 22.70 12.31 3.33
CA TYR A 234 21.53 12.55 2.50
C TYR A 234 21.08 13.99 2.70
N LYS A 235 20.63 14.62 1.61
CA LYS A 235 19.87 15.86 1.66
C LYS A 235 19.00 16.00 0.42
N GLU A 236 17.96 16.80 0.50
CA GLU A 236 17.33 17.35 -0.71
C GLU A 236 18.07 18.63 -1.13
N LYS A 237 18.16 18.89 -2.44
CA LYS A 237 18.99 19.97 -2.99
C LYS A 237 18.74 21.34 -2.38
N TYR A 238 17.49 21.64 -2.02
CA TYR A 238 17.05 22.91 -1.47
C TYR A 238 16.65 22.82 0.02
N GLU A 239 16.91 21.69 0.69
CA GLU A 239 16.55 21.49 2.09
C GLU A 239 17.54 22.19 3.03
N ASN A 240 17.00 22.78 4.11
CA ASN A 240 17.80 23.17 5.25
C ASN A 240 18.14 21.94 6.10
N ILE A 241 19.40 21.54 6.08
CA ILE A 241 19.90 20.34 6.78
C ILE A 241 20.25 20.60 8.26
N VAL A 242 20.02 21.81 8.77
CA VAL A 242 20.23 22.18 10.18
C VAL A 242 18.91 22.66 10.81
N PRO A 243 18.51 22.13 11.98
CA PRO A 243 19.15 21.03 12.72
C PRO A 243 19.07 19.70 11.96
N ARG A 244 20.04 18.81 12.19
CA ARG A 244 20.08 17.49 11.55
C ARG A 244 18.81 16.70 11.87
N LYS A 245 18.14 16.22 10.83
CA LYS A 245 16.99 15.30 10.92
C LYS A 245 17.38 13.90 10.49
N ARG A 246 16.52 12.91 10.75
CA ARG A 246 16.68 11.59 10.15
C ARG A 246 16.56 11.70 8.61
N PRO A 247 17.39 10.96 7.84
CA PRO A 247 17.15 10.80 6.41
C PRO A 247 15.79 10.14 6.14
N LYS A 248 15.24 10.41 4.95
CA LYS A 248 14.04 9.74 4.44
C LYS A 248 14.27 8.24 4.31
N ASP A 249 13.25 7.47 4.66
CA ASP A 249 13.27 6.03 4.45
C ASP A 249 12.93 5.64 3.00
N LEU A 250 12.96 4.36 2.65
CA LEU A 250 12.74 3.86 1.29
C LEU A 250 11.41 4.31 0.69
N LEU A 251 10.34 4.41 1.48
CA LEU A 251 9.03 4.83 0.99
C LEU A 251 9.01 6.34 0.76
N GLU A 252 9.56 7.09 1.72
CA GLU A 252 9.63 8.55 1.67
C GLU A 252 10.65 9.06 0.63
N PHE A 253 11.66 8.26 0.28
CA PHE A 253 12.77 8.68 -0.58
C PHE A 253 12.32 9.01 -2.00
N PHE A 254 11.35 8.27 -2.53
CA PHE A 254 10.83 8.53 -3.86
C PHE A 254 9.98 9.82 -3.95
N ASP A 255 9.52 10.32 -2.80
CA ASP A 255 8.79 11.59 -2.71
C ASP A 255 9.73 12.81 -2.59
N CYS A 256 11.05 12.60 -2.42
CA CYS A 256 12.04 13.68 -2.35
C CYS A 256 12.10 14.52 -3.63
N GLN A 257 12.32 15.82 -3.46
CA GLN A 257 12.63 16.72 -4.57
C GLN A 257 14.14 16.80 -4.76
N ASP A 258 14.62 16.39 -5.94
CA ASP A 258 16.03 16.39 -6.30
C ASP A 258 16.94 15.79 -5.19
N PRO A 259 16.74 14.50 -4.83
CA PRO A 259 17.51 13.87 -3.76
C PRO A 259 19.01 13.82 -4.11
N GLU A 260 19.85 14.37 -3.22
CA GLU A 260 21.31 14.32 -3.32
C GLU A 260 21.89 13.36 -2.26
N ILE A 261 22.71 12.42 -2.73
CA ILE A 261 23.44 11.48 -1.86
C ILE A 261 24.92 11.84 -1.97
N HIS A 262 25.47 12.37 -0.88
CA HIS A 262 26.88 12.69 -0.78
C HIS A 262 27.63 11.46 -0.28
N VAL A 263 28.69 11.08 -0.99
CA VAL A 263 29.51 9.91 -0.69
C VAL A 263 30.97 10.32 -0.64
N HIS A 264 31.57 10.34 0.54
CA HIS A 264 33.02 10.48 0.68
C HIS A 264 33.67 9.10 0.62
N VAL A 265 34.55 8.91 -0.36
CA VAL A 265 35.27 7.66 -0.60
C VAL A 265 36.67 7.74 0.00
N ARG A 266 37.02 6.77 0.84
CA ARG A 266 38.41 6.49 1.21
C ARG A 266 38.74 5.06 0.77
N ARG A 267 39.52 4.92 -0.30
CA ARG A 267 39.91 3.64 -0.87
C ARG A 267 41.27 3.24 -0.30
N LEU A 268 41.30 2.17 0.48
CA LEU A 268 42.50 1.68 1.13
C LEU A 268 42.93 0.35 0.52
N THR A 269 44.21 0.17 0.25
CA THR A 269 44.76 -1.13 -0.13
C THR A 269 44.98 -2.00 1.12
N PRO A 270 44.98 -3.35 1.00
CA PRO A 270 45.12 -4.24 2.14
C PRO A 270 46.36 -3.99 3.01
N ASP A 271 47.46 -3.51 2.43
CA ASP A 271 48.70 -3.16 3.12
C ASP A 271 48.57 -1.92 4.03
N GLN A 272 47.56 -1.08 3.81
CA GLN A 272 47.27 0.09 4.66
C GLN A 272 46.43 -0.28 5.90
N ILE A 273 45.97 -1.53 6.01
CA ILE A 273 45.18 -2.02 7.12
C ILE A 273 46.11 -2.64 8.17
N PRO A 274 45.98 -2.29 9.47
CA PRO A 274 46.82 -2.87 10.51
C PRO A 274 46.59 -4.38 10.64
N GLN A 275 47.64 -5.10 11.03
CA GLN A 275 47.60 -6.56 11.15
C GLN A 275 47.19 -7.02 12.55
N GLY A 276 47.54 -6.27 13.61
CA GLY A 276 47.22 -6.63 14.99
C GLY A 276 45.72 -6.56 15.32
N CYS A 277 45.21 -7.51 16.11
CA CYS A 277 43.78 -7.56 16.48
C CYS A 277 43.30 -6.28 17.19
N GLU A 278 44.02 -5.79 18.19
CA GLU A 278 43.66 -4.53 18.88
C GLU A 278 43.84 -3.30 17.99
N GLU A 279 44.87 -3.30 17.14
CA GLU A 279 45.10 -2.23 16.16
C GLU A 279 43.96 -2.16 15.13
N LYS A 280 43.44 -3.30 14.68
CA LYS A 280 42.27 -3.37 13.78
C LYS A 280 41.02 -2.79 14.45
N LYS A 281 40.76 -3.12 15.72
CA LYS A 281 39.63 -2.56 16.48
C LYS A 281 39.75 -1.04 16.59
N GLN A 282 40.94 -0.56 16.93
CA GLN A 282 41.22 0.88 17.01
C GLN A 282 41.05 1.55 15.64
N TRP A 283 41.57 0.94 14.57
CA TRP A 283 41.44 1.47 13.20
C TRP A 283 39.97 1.55 12.74
N ILE A 284 39.13 0.56 13.07
CA ILE A 284 37.68 0.61 12.78
C ILE A 284 37.05 1.80 13.53
N TYR A 285 37.41 1.99 14.80
CA TYR A 285 36.91 3.11 15.58
C TYR A 285 37.41 4.47 15.05
N ASP A 286 38.67 4.57 14.64
CA ASP A 286 39.26 5.78 14.06
C ASP A 286 38.62 6.12 12.72
N ALA A 287 38.27 5.10 11.92
CA ALA A 287 37.49 5.27 10.70
C ALA A 287 36.14 5.94 11.02
N PHE A 288 35.42 5.48 12.05
CA PHE A 288 34.16 6.10 12.50
C PHE A 288 34.34 7.47 13.13
N SER A 289 35.46 7.72 13.79
CA SER A 289 35.82 9.06 14.29
C SER A 289 36.11 10.04 13.14
N LEU A 290 36.62 9.56 12.01
CA LEU A 290 36.71 10.36 10.78
C LEU A 290 35.32 10.63 10.18
N LYS A 291 34.43 9.63 10.13
CA LYS A 291 33.03 9.81 9.69
C LYS A 291 32.30 10.84 10.55
N GLU A 292 32.46 10.78 11.87
CA GLU A 292 31.94 11.75 12.84
C GLU A 292 32.34 13.17 12.46
N ARG A 293 33.64 13.43 12.27
CA ARG A 293 34.15 14.75 11.90
C ARG A 293 33.57 15.26 10.59
N MET A 294 33.50 14.41 9.57
CA MET A 294 32.94 14.77 8.27
C MET A 294 31.44 15.08 8.35
N LEU A 295 30.69 14.32 9.15
CA LEU A 295 29.26 14.56 9.35
C LEU A 295 29.00 15.77 10.26
N SER A 296 29.83 16.04 11.26
CA SER A 296 29.77 17.28 12.04
C SER A 296 29.94 18.50 11.15
N GLN A 297 30.88 18.47 10.21
CA GLN A 297 31.07 19.54 9.23
C GLN A 297 29.87 19.64 8.29
N PHE A 298 29.40 18.50 7.77
CA PHE A 298 28.26 18.44 6.85
C PHE A 298 26.99 19.05 7.46
N PHE A 299 26.71 18.77 8.74
CA PHE A 299 25.55 19.28 9.47
C PHE A 299 25.87 20.49 10.38
N SER A 300 26.94 21.23 10.09
CA SER A 300 27.26 22.45 10.83
C SER A 300 26.43 23.66 10.35
N GLU A 301 26.33 24.68 11.20
CA GLU A 301 25.72 25.98 10.86
C GLU A 301 26.62 26.86 9.96
N ASP A 302 27.85 26.43 9.71
CA ASP A 302 28.78 27.18 8.85
C ASP A 302 28.43 26.96 7.37
N SER A 303 27.83 28.00 6.78
CA SER A 303 27.40 28.02 5.37
C SER A 303 28.51 27.71 4.37
N GLU A 304 29.78 27.95 4.72
CA GLU A 304 30.90 27.63 3.83
C GLU A 304 31.15 26.12 3.75
N VAL A 305 30.76 25.32 4.74
CA VAL A 305 31.10 23.90 4.79
C VAL A 305 29.89 22.97 4.92
N GLN A 306 28.74 23.52 5.30
CA GLN A 306 27.47 22.80 5.39
C GLN A 306 27.10 22.12 4.06
N GLY A 307 26.55 20.91 4.15
CA GLY A 307 25.95 20.20 3.02
C GLY A 307 26.93 19.72 1.94
N ARG A 308 28.23 19.65 2.26
CA ARG A 308 29.28 19.07 1.43
C ARG A 308 30.34 18.38 2.29
N PHE A 309 30.93 17.30 1.77
CA PHE A 309 32.13 16.72 2.38
C PHE A 309 33.40 17.46 1.91
N PRO A 310 34.53 17.29 2.63
CA PRO A 310 35.79 17.91 2.24
C PRO A 310 36.27 17.49 0.84
N GLY A 311 36.91 18.43 0.14
CA GLY A 311 37.54 18.20 -1.16
C GLY A 311 36.64 18.45 -2.38
N PRO A 312 37.19 18.26 -3.60
CA PRO A 312 36.43 18.45 -4.84
C PRO A 312 35.35 17.39 -4.99
N SER A 313 34.17 17.82 -5.43
CA SER A 313 33.04 16.93 -5.73
C SER A 313 33.06 16.46 -7.17
N ARG A 314 32.76 15.18 -7.41
CA ARG A 314 32.57 14.58 -8.74
C ARG A 314 31.15 14.00 -8.85
N ARG A 315 30.51 14.24 -9.99
CA ARG A 315 29.15 13.76 -10.30
C ARG A 315 29.25 12.75 -11.42
N HIS A 316 28.83 11.52 -11.14
CA HIS A 316 28.78 10.46 -12.15
C HIS A 316 27.35 9.95 -12.17
N ARG A 317 26.60 10.14 -13.26
CA ARG A 317 25.25 9.58 -13.40
C ARG A 317 25.30 8.24 -14.11
N VAL A 318 24.49 7.28 -13.67
CA VAL A 318 24.31 6.03 -14.43
C VAL A 318 23.54 6.34 -15.72
N PRO A 319 24.08 6.02 -16.92
CA PRO A 319 23.38 6.28 -18.16
C PRO A 319 22.05 5.53 -18.23
N LEU A 320 20.98 6.19 -18.70
CA LEU A 320 19.65 5.58 -18.87
C LEU A 320 19.72 4.28 -19.70
N ALA A 321 20.55 4.24 -20.74
CA ALA A 321 20.72 3.04 -21.57
C ALA A 321 21.26 1.82 -20.79
N ARG A 322 21.95 2.03 -19.66
CA ARG A 322 22.48 0.94 -18.84
C ARG A 322 21.41 0.30 -17.96
N THR A 323 20.38 1.06 -17.59
CA THR A 323 19.33 0.60 -16.68
C THR A 323 18.04 0.24 -17.40
N LEU A 324 17.69 1.00 -18.45
CA LEU A 324 16.41 0.88 -19.15
C LEU A 324 16.18 -0.49 -19.80
N SER A 325 17.22 -1.13 -20.35
CA SER A 325 17.09 -2.43 -21.03
C SER A 325 16.57 -3.52 -20.09
N TRP A 326 17.16 -3.66 -18.90
CA TRP A 326 16.71 -4.62 -17.90
C TRP A 326 15.38 -4.22 -17.26
N THR A 327 15.13 -2.92 -17.07
CA THR A 327 13.81 -2.45 -16.63
C THR A 327 12.71 -2.84 -17.61
N MET A 328 12.91 -2.63 -18.91
CA MET A 328 11.95 -3.00 -19.95
C MET A 328 11.78 -4.50 -20.06
N PHE A 329 12.86 -5.27 -19.91
CA PHE A 329 12.80 -6.74 -19.87
C PHE A 329 11.87 -7.22 -18.75
N TRP A 330 12.10 -6.76 -17.51
CA TRP A 330 11.30 -7.17 -16.37
C TRP A 330 9.85 -6.67 -16.42
N ALA A 331 9.63 -5.46 -16.94
CA ALA A 331 8.28 -4.96 -17.21
C ALA A 331 7.55 -5.82 -18.25
N GLY A 332 8.25 -6.25 -19.31
CA GLY A 332 7.71 -7.17 -20.32
C GLY A 332 7.39 -8.56 -19.77
N VAL A 333 8.23 -9.08 -18.86
CA VAL A 333 7.98 -10.34 -18.14
C VAL A 333 6.74 -10.23 -17.25
N LEU A 334 6.47 -9.06 -16.67
CA LEU A 334 5.30 -8.80 -15.83
C LEU A 334 4.01 -8.62 -16.65
N ALA A 335 4.08 -8.03 -17.84
CA ALA A 335 2.90 -7.60 -18.61
C ALA A 335 1.80 -8.66 -18.81
N PRO A 336 2.09 -9.93 -19.16
CA PRO A 336 1.06 -10.97 -19.31
C PRO A 336 0.29 -11.29 -18.03
N PHE A 337 0.86 -10.98 -16.86
CA PHE A 337 0.23 -11.22 -15.56
C PHE A 337 -0.66 -10.05 -15.10
N LEU A 338 -0.52 -8.87 -15.72
CA LEU A 338 -1.35 -7.69 -15.46
C LEU A 338 -2.54 -7.60 -16.41
N ALA A 339 -2.37 -8.05 -17.66
CA ALA A 339 -3.45 -8.11 -18.65
C ALA A 339 -4.26 -9.40 -18.51
N THR A 340 -5.22 -9.43 -17.57
CA THR A 340 -6.12 -10.57 -17.40
C THR A 340 -7.53 -10.20 -17.90
N ASN A 341 -7.87 -10.66 -19.11
CA ASN A 341 -9.25 -10.71 -19.58
C ASN A 341 -9.90 -11.96 -18.99
N VAL A 342 -11.17 -11.86 -18.58
CA VAL A 342 -11.95 -13.01 -18.13
C VAL A 342 -12.78 -13.53 -19.28
N GLU A 343 -12.61 -14.81 -19.58
CA GLU A 343 -13.40 -15.55 -20.56
C GLU A 343 -14.51 -16.33 -19.84
N PHE A 344 -15.62 -16.57 -20.55
CA PHE A 344 -16.71 -17.43 -20.08
C PHE A 344 -16.67 -18.76 -20.83
N GLU A 345 -16.60 -19.89 -20.13
CA GLU A 345 -16.48 -21.23 -20.72
C GLU A 345 -17.63 -21.55 -21.70
N ASN A 346 -18.83 -21.04 -21.40
CA ASN A 346 -19.99 -21.11 -22.27
C ASN A 346 -20.71 -19.75 -22.29
N GLU A 347 -20.13 -18.82 -23.06
CA GLU A 347 -20.54 -17.42 -23.08
C GLU A 347 -22.00 -17.23 -23.56
N ASP A 348 -22.45 -18.05 -24.52
CA ASP A 348 -23.80 -17.98 -25.06
C ASP A 348 -24.84 -18.37 -23.99
N ASP A 349 -24.63 -19.46 -23.27
CA ASP A 349 -25.53 -19.90 -22.19
C ASP A 349 -25.59 -18.87 -21.06
N PHE A 350 -24.45 -18.29 -20.69
CA PHE A 350 -24.41 -17.21 -19.70
C PHE A 350 -25.20 -15.97 -20.17
N LYS A 351 -24.99 -15.53 -21.41
CA LYS A 351 -25.72 -14.39 -21.99
C LYS A 351 -27.22 -14.65 -22.07
N ASN A 352 -27.61 -15.88 -22.42
CA ASN A 352 -29.00 -16.30 -22.45
C ASN A 352 -29.63 -16.24 -21.05
N ALA A 353 -28.98 -16.81 -20.04
CA ALA A 353 -29.47 -16.78 -18.66
C ALA A 353 -29.63 -15.33 -18.13
N ILE A 354 -28.67 -14.45 -18.41
CA ILE A 354 -28.76 -13.03 -18.05
C ILE A 354 -29.92 -12.34 -18.79
N SER A 355 -30.11 -12.65 -20.07
CA SER A 355 -31.20 -12.08 -20.87
C SER A 355 -32.57 -12.54 -20.35
N GLU A 356 -32.73 -13.81 -20.01
CA GLU A 356 -33.96 -14.36 -19.42
C GLU A 356 -34.25 -13.74 -18.06
N CYS A 357 -33.26 -13.67 -17.18
CA CYS A 357 -33.39 -13.05 -15.87
C CYS A 357 -33.84 -11.58 -15.94
N ARG A 358 -33.54 -10.89 -17.05
CA ARG A 358 -33.89 -9.47 -17.27
C ARG A 358 -35.23 -9.24 -17.96
N SER A 359 -35.89 -10.29 -18.42
CA SER A 359 -37.10 -10.19 -19.23
C SER A 359 -38.33 -10.61 -18.43
N ASP A 360 -39.41 -9.86 -18.59
CA ASP A 360 -40.71 -10.22 -18.01
C ASP A 360 -41.35 -11.45 -18.68
N ASN A 361 -40.80 -11.92 -19.80
CA ASN A 361 -41.29 -13.08 -20.54
C ASN A 361 -40.82 -14.42 -19.97
N PHE A 362 -39.90 -14.40 -19.01
CA PHE A 362 -39.32 -15.60 -18.41
C PHE A 362 -39.50 -15.57 -16.90
N GLU A 363 -39.68 -16.75 -16.31
CA GLU A 363 -39.77 -16.92 -14.86
C GLU A 363 -38.40 -16.84 -14.17
N THR A 364 -37.32 -16.95 -14.94
CA THR A 364 -35.94 -16.81 -14.46
C THR A 364 -35.80 -15.49 -13.71
N ASN A 365 -35.41 -15.57 -12.44
CA ASN A 365 -35.25 -14.41 -11.57
C ASN A 365 -33.94 -14.44 -10.77
N TRP A 366 -33.05 -15.40 -11.03
CA TRP A 366 -31.67 -15.31 -10.61
C TRP A 366 -30.71 -16.03 -11.56
N VAL A 367 -29.45 -15.60 -11.56
CA VAL A 367 -28.33 -16.19 -12.30
C VAL A 367 -27.10 -16.19 -11.40
N LEU A 368 -26.26 -17.22 -11.46
CA LEU A 368 -25.03 -17.36 -10.69
C LEU A 368 -23.91 -17.90 -11.57
N ALA A 369 -22.73 -17.30 -11.47
CA ALA A 369 -21.50 -17.75 -12.13
C ALA A 369 -20.37 -17.92 -11.12
N ARG A 370 -19.39 -18.76 -11.44
CA ARG A 370 -18.22 -19.02 -10.58
C ARG A 370 -16.93 -19.17 -11.39
N HIS A 371 -15.80 -19.03 -10.73
CA HIS A 371 -14.50 -19.37 -11.34
C HIS A 371 -14.34 -20.88 -11.52
N VAL A 372 -13.77 -21.29 -12.65
CA VAL A 372 -13.52 -22.71 -12.99
C VAL A 372 -12.12 -23.10 -12.52
N ASP A 373 -11.98 -24.24 -11.84
CA ASP A 373 -10.68 -24.85 -11.46
C ASP A 373 -9.66 -23.89 -10.83
N GLN A 374 -10.14 -22.95 -10.03
CA GLN A 374 -9.33 -21.89 -9.40
C GLN A 374 -8.61 -20.96 -10.39
N ASN A 375 -9.07 -20.90 -11.64
CA ASN A 375 -8.56 -20.00 -12.67
C ASN A 375 -9.28 -18.64 -12.59
N PRO A 376 -8.58 -17.53 -12.24
CA PRO A 376 -9.21 -16.22 -12.17
C PRO A 376 -9.68 -15.68 -13.53
N ASN A 377 -9.19 -16.24 -14.63
CA ASN A 377 -9.50 -15.73 -15.98
C ASN A 377 -10.61 -16.55 -16.66
N LEU A 378 -11.19 -17.54 -16.00
CA LEU A 378 -12.21 -18.39 -16.58
C LEU A 378 -13.40 -18.52 -15.63
N VAL A 379 -14.55 -18.02 -16.09
CA VAL A 379 -15.82 -18.07 -15.36
C VAL A 379 -16.78 -18.99 -16.10
N THR A 380 -17.64 -19.69 -15.37
CA THR A 380 -18.70 -20.51 -15.94
C THR A 380 -20.03 -20.21 -15.28
N LEU A 381 -21.12 -20.42 -16.01
CA LEU A 381 -22.47 -20.36 -15.46
C LEU A 381 -22.63 -21.52 -14.48
N SER A 382 -22.94 -21.22 -13.22
CA SER A 382 -23.07 -22.20 -12.13
C SER A 382 -24.52 -22.54 -11.80
N GLY A 383 -25.46 -21.66 -12.12
CA GLY A 383 -26.89 -21.89 -11.89
C GLY A 383 -27.75 -20.71 -12.32
N PHE A 384 -29.04 -20.96 -12.53
CA PHE A 384 -30.09 -19.97 -12.74
C PHE A 384 -31.44 -20.63 -12.41
N GLY A 385 -32.45 -19.84 -12.06
CA GLY A 385 -33.75 -20.40 -11.65
C GLY A 385 -34.79 -19.33 -11.37
N ASN A 386 -35.92 -19.75 -10.78
CA ASN A 386 -37.11 -18.93 -10.53
C ASN A 386 -37.47 -18.81 -9.03
N GLY A 387 -36.67 -19.37 -8.13
CA GLY A 387 -36.83 -19.28 -6.67
C GLY A 387 -36.16 -18.07 -6.02
N GLY A 388 -35.63 -17.13 -6.81
CA GLY A 388 -35.04 -15.88 -6.36
C GLY A 388 -33.81 -16.05 -5.47
N ALA A 389 -33.65 -15.16 -4.49
CA ALA A 389 -32.51 -15.18 -3.58
C ALA A 389 -32.45 -16.46 -2.71
N GLU A 390 -33.60 -17.02 -2.34
CA GLU A 390 -33.65 -18.23 -1.51
C GLU A 390 -33.04 -19.44 -2.22
N GLU A 391 -33.39 -19.65 -3.49
CA GLU A 391 -32.81 -20.72 -4.31
C GLU A 391 -31.32 -20.45 -4.64
N LEU A 392 -30.96 -19.18 -4.92
CA LEU A 392 -29.56 -18.82 -5.17
C LEU A 392 -28.66 -19.18 -3.97
N LYS A 393 -29.12 -18.92 -2.74
CA LYS A 393 -28.36 -19.21 -1.51
C LYS A 393 -28.00 -20.69 -1.37
N GLU A 394 -28.89 -21.59 -1.79
CA GLU A 394 -28.65 -23.04 -1.76
C GLU A 394 -27.52 -23.46 -2.71
N SER A 395 -27.22 -22.63 -3.71
CA SER A 395 -26.17 -22.88 -4.71
C SER A 395 -24.83 -22.21 -4.36
N LEU A 396 -24.70 -21.56 -3.20
CA LEU A 396 -23.46 -20.90 -2.78
C LEU A 396 -22.47 -21.87 -2.14
N GLU A 397 -21.22 -21.78 -2.56
CA GLU A 397 -20.13 -22.65 -2.10
C GLU A 397 -19.12 -21.88 -1.23
N ASP A 398 -18.79 -22.42 -0.06
CA ASP A 398 -17.88 -21.79 0.90
C ASP A 398 -16.40 -21.78 0.43
N ASP A 399 -16.03 -22.59 -0.55
CA ASP A 399 -14.69 -22.71 -1.12
C ASP A 399 -14.53 -21.99 -2.47
N SER A 400 -15.59 -21.32 -2.95
CA SER A 400 -15.63 -20.63 -4.24
C SER A 400 -15.85 -19.11 -4.10
N VAL A 401 -15.46 -18.37 -5.15
CA VAL A 401 -15.92 -16.98 -5.37
C VAL A 401 -16.94 -17.00 -6.48
N MET A 402 -18.11 -16.45 -6.22
CA MET A 402 -19.27 -16.52 -7.10
C MET A 402 -19.91 -15.15 -7.33
N TYR A 403 -20.58 -15.00 -8.47
CA TYR A 403 -21.17 -13.77 -8.96
C TYR A 403 -22.62 -14.00 -9.34
N GLY A 404 -23.54 -13.35 -8.63
CA GLY A 404 -24.97 -13.53 -8.78
C GLY A 404 -25.68 -12.29 -9.30
N LEU A 405 -26.82 -12.47 -9.96
CA LEU A 405 -27.79 -11.43 -10.24
C LEU A 405 -29.17 -11.93 -9.86
N VAL A 406 -29.87 -11.21 -8.99
CA VAL A 406 -31.23 -11.55 -8.55
C VAL A 406 -32.20 -10.46 -8.97
N ARG A 407 -33.30 -10.85 -9.57
CA ARG A 407 -34.43 -10.01 -9.96
C ARG A 407 -35.49 -10.01 -8.84
N PHE A 408 -35.88 -8.82 -8.43
CA PHE A 408 -36.95 -8.57 -7.47
C PHE A 408 -38.08 -7.82 -8.16
N GLN A 409 -39.33 -8.16 -7.85
CA GLN A 409 -40.49 -7.42 -8.29
C GLN A 409 -41.17 -6.81 -7.07
N GLU A 410 -41.22 -5.49 -7.03
CA GLU A 410 -41.84 -4.72 -5.95
C GLU A 410 -43.15 -4.12 -6.45
N GLN A 411 -44.24 -4.32 -5.71
CA GLN A 411 -45.53 -3.72 -6.01
C GLN A 411 -45.70 -2.46 -5.17
N ILE A 412 -45.61 -1.29 -5.81
CA ILE A 412 -45.79 0.02 -5.18
C ILE A 412 -47.11 0.59 -5.72
N ASP A 413 -48.10 0.75 -4.84
CA ASP A 413 -49.48 1.14 -5.18
C ASP A 413 -50.13 0.23 -6.25
N GLN A 414 -50.36 0.74 -7.46
CA GLN A 414 -50.92 0.00 -8.61
C GLN A 414 -49.87 -0.33 -9.70
N SER A 415 -48.57 -0.07 -9.44
CA SER A 415 -47.48 -0.29 -10.40
C SER A 415 -46.47 -1.31 -9.85
N SER A 416 -46.04 -2.27 -10.68
CA SER A 416 -44.95 -3.19 -10.35
C SER A 416 -43.63 -2.67 -10.92
N THR A 417 -42.63 -2.47 -10.07
CA THR A 417 -41.26 -2.11 -10.52
C THR A 417 -40.31 -3.30 -10.32
N VAL A 418 -39.36 -3.44 -11.24
CA VAL A 418 -38.39 -4.55 -11.21
C VAL A 418 -37.02 -4.01 -10.81
N LYS A 419 -36.40 -4.67 -9.83
CA LYS A 419 -35.08 -4.35 -9.30
C LYS A 419 -34.11 -5.50 -9.49
N PHE A 420 -32.83 -5.19 -9.60
CA PHE A 420 -31.77 -6.15 -9.82
C PHE A 420 -30.68 -5.95 -8.78
N VAL A 421 -30.33 -7.01 -8.07
CA VAL A 421 -29.25 -7.01 -7.08
C VAL A 421 -28.12 -7.88 -7.58
N TYR A 422 -26.94 -7.29 -7.71
CA TYR A 422 -25.70 -8.02 -8.00
C TYR A 422 -25.09 -8.53 -6.69
N ILE A 423 -24.77 -9.82 -6.66
CA ILE A 423 -24.20 -10.49 -5.48
C ILE A 423 -22.76 -10.86 -5.81
N HIS A 424 -21.82 -10.46 -4.95
CA HIS A 424 -20.44 -10.92 -4.97
C HIS A 424 -20.19 -11.77 -3.72
N TRP A 425 -20.22 -13.09 -3.91
CA TRP A 425 -20.03 -14.06 -2.84
C TRP A 425 -18.55 -14.42 -2.70
N ILE A 426 -18.01 -14.30 -1.49
CA ILE A 426 -16.63 -14.70 -1.18
C ILE A 426 -16.67 -15.79 -0.11
N GLY A 427 -16.58 -17.05 -0.53
CA GLY A 427 -16.58 -18.18 0.39
C GLY A 427 -15.52 -18.07 1.50
N LYS A 428 -15.89 -18.55 2.70
CA LYS A 428 -15.03 -18.49 3.90
C LYS A 428 -13.77 -19.35 3.78
N GLN A 429 -13.81 -20.42 2.99
CA GLN A 429 -12.73 -21.39 2.79
C GLN A 429 -11.83 -21.05 1.60
N VAL A 430 -12.12 -19.99 0.83
CA VAL A 430 -11.25 -19.54 -0.28
C VAL A 430 -9.88 -19.09 0.27
N PRO A 431 -8.75 -19.62 -0.24
CA PRO A 431 -7.41 -19.21 0.20
C PRO A 431 -7.15 -17.71 -0.01
N PHE A 432 -6.47 -17.07 0.95
CA PHE A 432 -6.17 -15.63 0.90
C PHE A 432 -5.47 -15.20 -0.40
N THR A 433 -4.53 -16.01 -0.88
CA THR A 433 -3.81 -15.76 -2.15
C THR A 433 -4.73 -15.77 -3.37
N MET A 434 -5.80 -16.57 -3.34
CA MET A 434 -6.78 -16.65 -4.41
C MET A 434 -7.78 -15.49 -4.37
N LYS A 435 -8.20 -15.05 -3.17
CA LYS A 435 -9.05 -13.86 -3.01
C LYS A 435 -8.43 -12.63 -3.69
N GLY A 436 -7.10 -12.45 -3.59
CA GLY A 436 -6.37 -11.38 -4.28
C GLY A 436 -6.41 -11.50 -5.81
N ARG A 437 -6.28 -12.71 -6.35
CA ARG A 437 -6.32 -12.96 -7.81
C ARG A 437 -7.72 -12.73 -8.39
N TYR A 438 -8.77 -13.19 -7.70
CA TYR A 438 -10.16 -12.94 -8.12
C TYR A 438 -10.56 -11.47 -7.97
N GLY A 439 -9.98 -10.75 -7.00
CA GLY A 439 -10.18 -9.31 -6.84
C GLY A 439 -9.69 -8.49 -8.03
N ILE A 440 -8.60 -8.90 -8.68
CA ILE A 440 -8.05 -8.22 -9.87
C ILE A 440 -9.03 -8.28 -11.05
N VAL A 441 -9.68 -9.43 -11.23
CA VAL A 441 -10.58 -9.69 -12.36
C VAL A 441 -12.04 -9.33 -12.11
N ARG A 442 -12.43 -9.10 -10.84
CA ARG A 442 -13.81 -8.76 -10.42
C ARG A 442 -14.45 -7.69 -11.31
N GLY A 443 -13.69 -6.64 -11.64
CA GLY A 443 -14.19 -5.54 -12.47
C GLY A 443 -14.62 -6.00 -13.88
N SER A 444 -13.86 -6.92 -14.48
CA SER A 444 -14.18 -7.53 -15.76
C SER A 444 -15.44 -8.40 -15.67
N VAL A 445 -15.61 -9.16 -14.59
CA VAL A 445 -16.78 -10.03 -14.39
C VAL A 445 -18.04 -9.20 -14.18
N ASN A 446 -18.01 -8.19 -13.31
CA ASN A 446 -19.16 -7.32 -13.00
C ASN A 446 -19.71 -6.63 -14.26
N LYS A 447 -18.85 -6.22 -15.21
CA LYS A 447 -19.29 -5.65 -16.50
C LYS A 447 -20.25 -6.59 -17.26
N SER A 448 -20.08 -7.89 -17.12
CA SER A 448 -20.94 -8.91 -17.76
C SER A 448 -22.29 -9.08 -17.07
N PHE A 449 -22.46 -8.57 -15.85
CA PHE A 449 -23.69 -8.60 -15.06
C PHE A 449 -24.43 -7.25 -15.02
N GLN A 450 -23.88 -6.18 -15.62
CA GLN A 450 -24.56 -4.89 -15.70
C GLN A 450 -25.73 -4.89 -16.69
N PRO A 451 -26.75 -4.02 -16.49
CA PRO A 451 -26.94 -3.07 -15.40
C PRO A 451 -27.60 -3.68 -14.13
N HIS A 452 -27.29 -3.17 -12.94
CA HIS A 452 -27.97 -3.56 -11.68
C HIS A 452 -28.16 -2.35 -10.76
N HIS A 453 -29.12 -2.46 -9.84
CA HIS A 453 -29.54 -1.34 -8.97
C HIS A 453 -28.68 -1.23 -7.72
N VAL A 454 -28.37 -2.39 -7.13
CA VAL A 454 -27.64 -2.54 -5.87
C VAL A 454 -26.60 -3.64 -6.05
N SER A 455 -25.44 -3.48 -5.41
CA SER A 455 -24.45 -4.55 -5.27
C SER A 455 -24.23 -4.93 -3.81
N VAL A 456 -24.28 -6.22 -3.52
CA VAL A 456 -24.02 -6.78 -2.18
C VAL A 456 -22.77 -7.65 -2.27
N GLU A 457 -21.78 -7.38 -1.44
CA GLU A 457 -20.60 -8.24 -1.26
C GLU A 457 -20.65 -8.83 0.14
N THR A 458 -20.62 -10.16 0.25
CA THR A 458 -20.73 -10.85 1.54
C THR A 458 -20.08 -12.22 1.50
N ASP A 459 -19.70 -12.71 2.68
CA ASP A 459 -19.33 -14.09 2.96
C ASP A 459 -20.37 -14.80 3.86
N ASN A 460 -21.52 -14.17 4.10
CA ASN A 460 -22.54 -14.64 5.01
C ASN A 460 -23.91 -14.76 4.32
N VAL A 461 -24.49 -15.96 4.36
CA VAL A 461 -25.73 -16.31 3.68
C VAL A 461 -26.93 -15.52 4.20
N SER A 462 -26.95 -15.16 5.50
CA SER A 462 -28.05 -14.37 6.08
C SER A 462 -28.18 -12.97 5.49
N ASP A 463 -27.10 -12.43 4.93
CA ASP A 463 -27.11 -11.09 4.31
C ASP A 463 -27.86 -11.11 2.97
N LEU A 464 -28.20 -12.31 2.47
CA LEU A 464 -28.91 -12.56 1.22
C LEU A 464 -30.36 -13.00 1.47
N ASP A 465 -30.84 -12.99 2.71
CA ASP A 465 -32.24 -13.26 3.03
C ASP A 465 -33.17 -12.24 2.34
N HIS A 466 -34.37 -12.68 1.94
CA HIS A 466 -35.31 -11.82 1.21
C HIS A 466 -35.55 -10.47 1.91
N GLU A 467 -35.75 -10.46 3.24
CA GLU A 467 -35.92 -9.21 4.01
C GLU A 467 -34.66 -8.35 4.03
N ALA A 468 -33.47 -8.95 4.13
CA ALA A 468 -32.21 -8.22 4.12
C ALA A 468 -32.00 -7.53 2.76
N LEU A 469 -32.19 -8.26 1.66
CA LEU A 469 -32.06 -7.73 0.32
C LEU A 469 -33.15 -6.69 0.01
N LEU A 470 -34.39 -6.91 0.45
CA LEU A 470 -35.46 -5.90 0.36
C LEU A 470 -35.12 -4.66 1.18
N ASN A 471 -34.54 -4.79 2.37
CA ASN A 471 -34.09 -3.63 3.13
C ASN A 471 -33.02 -2.84 2.38
N VAL A 472 -32.02 -3.52 1.80
CA VAL A 472 -31.00 -2.83 0.98
C VAL A 472 -31.63 -2.19 -0.26
N ILE A 473 -32.59 -2.84 -0.92
CA ILE A 473 -33.33 -2.25 -2.04
C ILE A 473 -34.14 -1.03 -1.57
N ASN A 474 -34.91 -1.15 -0.49
CA ASN A 474 -35.82 -0.13 0.03
C ASN A 474 -35.12 1.08 0.62
N GLU A 475 -33.99 0.86 1.27
CA GLU A 475 -33.11 1.94 1.66
C GLU A 475 -32.70 2.75 0.43
N ASN A 476 -32.44 2.07 -0.70
CA ASN A 476 -32.10 2.68 -1.98
C ASN A 476 -33.29 3.03 -2.90
N SER A 477 -34.56 2.72 -2.56
CA SER A 477 -35.71 2.83 -3.50
C SER A 477 -36.55 4.11 -3.39
N GLY A 478 -36.16 5.08 -2.57
CA GLY A 478 -36.80 6.40 -2.60
C GLY A 478 -38.18 6.53 -1.93
N THR A 479 -38.88 5.46 -1.56
CA THR A 479 -40.31 5.47 -1.17
C THR A 479 -40.63 6.04 0.22
N LYS A 480 -39.66 6.25 1.11
CA LYS A 480 -39.87 6.88 2.43
C LYS A 480 -39.42 8.33 2.42
N ASN A 481 -40.24 9.26 2.95
CA ASN A 481 -39.77 10.62 3.22
C ASN A 481 -38.77 10.56 4.38
N LYS A 482 -37.51 10.91 4.11
CA LYS A 482 -36.39 10.82 5.06
C LYS A 482 -36.05 12.19 5.69
N VAL A 483 -36.87 13.21 5.41
CA VAL A 483 -36.83 14.54 6.03
C VAL A 483 -37.43 14.44 7.43
N LEU A 484 -36.76 15.03 8.42
CA LEU A 484 -37.15 15.00 9.83
C LEU A 484 -37.94 16.26 10.17
N ASP A 485 -39.02 16.10 10.92
CA ASP A 485 -39.78 17.20 11.51
C ASP A 485 -38.96 17.82 12.67
N ALA A 486 -39.20 19.10 12.99
CA ALA A 486 -38.40 19.87 13.97
C ALA A 486 -38.22 19.19 15.35
N GLU A 487 -39.22 18.44 15.82
CA GLU A 487 -39.19 17.72 17.10
C GLU A 487 -38.24 16.50 17.03
N GLN A 488 -38.27 15.74 15.94
CA GLN A 488 -37.43 14.55 15.70
C GLN A 488 -35.96 14.92 15.44
N ALA A 489 -35.71 16.05 14.77
CA ALA A 489 -34.37 16.60 14.60
C ALA A 489 -33.73 16.95 15.96
N SER A 490 -34.53 17.48 16.89
CA SER A 490 -34.07 17.81 18.25
C SER A 490 -33.81 16.58 19.14
N GLU A 491 -34.62 15.52 19.02
CA GLU A 491 -34.47 14.28 19.79
C GLU A 491 -33.21 13.49 19.39
N ARG A 492 -32.90 13.41 18.08
CA ARG A 492 -31.63 12.80 17.61
C ARG A 492 -30.41 13.54 18.14
N LYS A 493 -30.51 14.87 18.28
CA LYS A 493 -29.46 15.73 18.86
C LYS A 493 -29.24 15.49 20.36
N ALA A 494 -30.26 15.00 21.07
CA ALA A 494 -30.24 14.76 22.51
C ALA A 494 -29.77 13.35 22.91
N TYR A 495 -30.01 12.33 22.07
CA TYR A 495 -29.62 10.95 22.37
C TYR A 495 -28.10 10.71 22.29
N ASP A 496 -27.36 11.49 21.49
CA ASP A 496 -25.90 11.37 21.33
C ASP A 496 -25.08 12.23 22.31
N ARG A 497 -25.72 13.13 23.06
CA ARG A 497 -25.04 13.96 24.07
C ARG A 497 -25.08 13.30 25.45
N GLY A 498 -24.25 12.27 25.69
CA GLY A 498 -24.04 11.79 27.06
C GLY A 498 -23.28 10.48 27.26
N PHE A 499 -21.94 10.53 27.28
CA PHE A 499 -21.13 9.57 28.05
C PHE A 499 -20.52 10.28 29.27
N THR A 500 -21.33 10.47 30.32
CA THR A 500 -20.97 10.39 31.76
C THR A 500 -22.12 10.95 32.60
N GLY A 501 -22.85 10.08 33.31
CA GLY A 501 -23.87 10.49 34.28
C GLY A 501 -24.70 9.31 34.78
N ARG A 502 -24.39 8.84 35.99
CA ARG A 502 -25.15 7.82 36.70
C ARG A 502 -26.07 8.53 37.69
N GLU A 503 -27.37 8.26 37.67
CA GLU A 503 -28.32 8.26 38.81
C GLU A 503 -29.74 7.89 38.30
N THR A 504 -30.21 6.65 38.52
CA THR A 504 -31.15 6.16 39.56
C THR A 504 -32.64 6.53 39.41
N GLY A 505 -33.45 5.49 39.15
CA GLY A 505 -34.69 5.20 39.90
C GLY A 505 -36.05 5.53 39.24
N ASN A 506 -36.74 4.53 38.66
CA ASN A 506 -37.87 3.81 39.28
C ASN A 506 -38.71 2.98 38.29
N ASN A 507 -38.83 1.68 38.61
CA ASN A 507 -39.88 0.70 38.30
C ASN A 507 -40.94 0.95 37.20
N LYS A 508 -40.96 0.09 36.17
CA LYS A 508 -41.97 -1.01 36.02
C LYS A 508 -41.67 -1.99 34.86
N LYS A 509 -41.52 -3.26 35.25
CA LYS A 509 -41.88 -4.53 34.57
C LYS A 509 -41.79 -4.65 33.03
N ARG A 510 -40.64 -5.18 32.59
CA ARG A 510 -40.44 -6.49 31.91
C ARG A 510 -41.54 -6.98 30.94
N VAL A 511 -41.25 -6.90 29.64
CA VAL A 511 -41.62 -7.90 28.63
C VAL A 511 -40.32 -8.44 28.02
N THR A 512 -40.18 -9.76 28.05
CA THR A 512 -39.02 -10.51 27.58
C THR A 512 -39.08 -10.71 26.07
N GLY A 513 -38.08 -10.20 25.35
CA GLY A 513 -37.81 -10.44 23.93
C GLY A 513 -36.42 -9.90 23.63
N GLY A 514 -35.39 -10.68 23.96
CA GLY A 514 -34.01 -10.28 23.79
C GLY A 514 -33.62 -10.29 22.31
N PHE A 515 -33.60 -9.10 21.69
CA PHE A 515 -32.66 -8.82 20.62
C PHE A 515 -31.26 -8.80 21.23
N THR A 516 -30.52 -9.89 21.08
CA THR A 516 -29.06 -9.86 21.19
C THR A 516 -28.54 -9.34 19.87
N GLY A 517 -28.30 -8.03 19.79
CA GLY A 517 -27.47 -7.45 18.74
C GLY A 517 -26.11 -8.15 18.77
N PHE A 518 -25.71 -8.71 17.63
CA PHE A 518 -24.43 -9.39 17.48
C PHE A 518 -23.31 -8.38 17.71
N GLN A 519 -22.51 -8.60 18.75
CA GLN A 519 -21.17 -8.02 18.85
C GLN A 519 -20.30 -8.65 17.77
N GLY A 520 -20.21 -8.00 16.61
CA GLY A 520 -19.07 -8.18 15.72
C GLY A 520 -17.79 -7.87 16.49
N LYS A 521 -16.72 -8.66 16.26
CA LYS A 521 -15.39 -8.33 16.78
C LYS A 521 -15.07 -6.88 16.42
N SER A 522 -14.83 -6.06 17.43
CA SER A 522 -14.64 -4.61 17.32
C SER A 522 -13.69 -4.24 16.17
N GLY A 523 -14.27 -3.80 15.05
CA GLY A 523 -13.61 -2.86 14.16
C GLY A 523 -13.24 -1.60 14.96
N ALA A 524 -12.22 -0.87 14.54
CA ALA A 524 -11.87 0.37 15.24
C ALA A 524 -13.05 1.33 15.11
N SER A 525 -13.73 1.63 16.22
CA SER A 525 -14.87 2.54 16.24
C SER A 525 -14.44 3.93 15.77
N VAL A 526 -15.12 4.48 14.77
CA VAL A 526 -14.93 5.86 14.33
C VAL A 526 -15.40 6.81 15.44
N LYS A 527 -14.62 7.85 15.69
CA LYS A 527 -15.06 8.96 16.53
C LYS A 527 -15.68 10.03 15.63
N PHE A 528 -16.80 10.60 16.02
CA PHE A 528 -17.44 11.70 15.31
C PHE A 528 -17.31 12.96 16.15
N ASP A 529 -16.99 14.07 15.50
CA ASP A 529 -17.11 15.39 16.09
C ASP A 529 -18.57 15.87 16.03
N ASP A 530 -18.99 16.67 17.02
CA ASP A 530 -20.36 17.19 17.10
C ASP A 530 -20.78 17.95 15.82
N SER A 531 -19.82 18.56 15.12
CA SER A 531 -20.07 19.25 13.85
C SER A 531 -20.68 18.36 12.77
N VAL A 532 -20.38 17.06 12.75
CA VAL A 532 -20.94 16.12 11.78
C VAL A 532 -22.41 15.80 12.09
N HIS A 533 -22.73 15.57 13.36
CA HIS A 533 -24.10 15.32 13.81
C HIS A 533 -24.98 16.56 13.62
N ASP A 534 -24.45 17.73 13.94
CA ASP A 534 -25.13 19.00 13.76
C ASP A 534 -25.44 19.27 12.28
N ALA A 535 -24.47 19.07 11.38
CA ALA A 535 -24.68 19.25 9.94
C ALA A 535 -25.64 18.21 9.34
N ALA A 536 -25.56 16.96 9.78
CA ALA A 536 -26.46 15.90 9.32
C ALA A 536 -27.90 16.10 9.81
N SER A 537 -28.09 16.66 11.01
CA SER A 537 -29.42 17.04 11.52
C SER A 537 -29.97 18.26 10.79
N ASP A 538 -29.11 19.26 10.52
CA ASP A 538 -29.49 20.49 9.84
C ASP A 538 -29.97 20.19 8.41
N LEU A 539 -29.22 19.39 7.65
CA LEU A 539 -29.58 19.00 6.28
C LEU A 539 -30.88 18.18 6.18
N ARG A 540 -31.19 17.39 7.21
CA ARG A 540 -32.41 16.56 7.23
C ARG A 540 -33.64 17.31 7.71
N SER A 541 -33.49 18.51 8.24
CA SER A 541 -34.59 19.35 8.68
C SER A 541 -35.38 19.90 7.48
N ASP A 542 -36.69 20.00 7.62
CA ASP A 542 -37.56 20.71 6.68
C ASP A 542 -37.52 22.24 6.87
N THR A 543 -37.00 22.71 8.01
CA THR A 543 -36.96 24.14 8.39
C THR A 543 -35.71 24.88 7.94
N THR A 544 -34.75 24.20 7.31
CA THR A 544 -33.44 24.72 6.93
C THR A 544 -33.27 24.69 5.41
N GLU A 545 -32.49 25.63 4.87
CA GLU A 545 -32.18 25.68 3.43
C GLU A 545 -30.96 24.80 3.05
N THR A 546 -30.31 24.20 4.04
CA THR A 546 -29.14 23.34 3.85
C THR A 546 -29.52 22.10 3.06
N ASN A 547 -28.89 21.91 1.90
CA ASN A 547 -29.14 20.79 1.00
C ASN A 547 -27.88 19.96 0.70
N TRP A 548 -26.73 20.28 1.28
CA TRP A 548 -25.58 19.40 1.30
C TRP A 548 -24.70 19.59 2.54
N PHE A 549 -23.99 18.54 2.95
CA PHE A 549 -22.82 18.64 3.80
C PHE A 549 -21.76 17.61 3.41
N VAL A 550 -20.50 17.90 3.70
CA VAL A 550 -19.36 17.00 3.51
C VAL A 550 -18.65 16.83 4.84
N ALA A 551 -18.40 15.59 5.24
CA ALA A 551 -17.51 15.26 6.34
C ALA A 551 -16.26 14.54 5.83
N GLY A 552 -15.18 14.65 6.59
CA GLY A 552 -13.94 13.95 6.33
C GLY A 552 -13.17 13.75 7.62
N TYR A 553 -12.13 12.93 7.57
CA TYR A 553 -11.30 12.72 8.75
C TYR A 553 -10.49 13.98 9.06
N GLN A 554 -10.43 14.36 10.33
CA GLN A 554 -9.56 15.42 10.78
C GLN A 554 -8.13 15.15 10.31
N ASP A 555 -7.52 16.14 9.66
CA ASP A 555 -6.20 16.06 9.03
C ASP A 555 -6.03 14.90 8.02
N GLY A 556 -7.13 14.40 7.45
CA GLY A 556 -7.13 13.24 6.55
C GLY A 556 -6.71 11.93 7.21
N ASN A 557 -6.68 11.87 8.55
CA ASN A 557 -6.20 10.71 9.30
C ASN A 557 -7.37 9.87 9.82
N PRO A 558 -7.55 8.64 9.32
CA PRO A 558 -8.67 7.78 9.73
C PRO A 558 -8.62 7.31 11.19
N LYS A 559 -7.57 7.65 11.96
CA LYS A 559 -7.51 7.43 13.41
C LYS A 559 -8.06 8.59 14.23
N LEU A 560 -8.25 9.75 13.61
CA LEU A 560 -8.81 10.95 14.22
C LEU A 560 -10.31 11.05 13.92
N PRO A 561 -11.06 11.90 14.65
CA PRO A 561 -12.49 12.03 14.45
C PRO A 561 -12.88 12.47 13.04
N LEU A 562 -14.08 12.09 12.61
CA LEU A 562 -14.72 12.66 11.45
C LEU A 562 -15.27 14.04 11.82
N ILE A 563 -14.96 15.05 11.02
CA ILE A 563 -15.38 16.45 11.21
C ILE A 563 -16.18 16.93 10.00
N CYS A 564 -17.09 17.89 10.20
CA CYS A 564 -17.75 18.55 9.07
C CYS A 564 -16.75 19.47 8.35
N LEU A 565 -16.51 19.21 7.07
CA LEU A 565 -15.63 19.99 6.21
C LEU A 565 -16.36 21.16 5.54
N GLY A 566 -17.68 21.06 5.40
CA GLY A 566 -18.52 22.14 4.89
C GLY A 566 -19.98 21.72 4.75
N SER A 567 -20.87 22.70 4.69
CA SER A 567 -22.32 22.53 4.47
C SER A 567 -22.89 23.79 3.82
N GLY A 568 -24.00 23.66 3.09
CA GLY A 568 -24.65 24.81 2.48
C GLY A 568 -25.89 24.47 1.67
N SER A 569 -26.34 25.45 0.88
CA SER A 569 -27.54 25.40 0.02
C SER A 569 -27.22 25.37 -1.49
N GLU A 570 -25.94 25.38 -1.87
CA GLU A 570 -25.45 25.36 -3.27
C GLU A 570 -25.60 23.99 -3.98
N GLY A 571 -26.27 23.02 -3.35
CA GLY A 571 -26.45 21.66 -3.87
C GLY A 571 -25.14 20.93 -4.17
N VAL A 572 -25.08 20.25 -5.30
CA VAL A 572 -23.93 19.45 -5.74
C VAL A 572 -22.68 20.31 -5.96
N GLY A 573 -22.83 21.58 -6.35
CA GLY A 573 -21.72 22.50 -6.58
C GLY A 573 -20.82 22.64 -5.36
N GLY A 574 -21.40 22.88 -4.19
CA GLY A 574 -20.64 23.02 -2.94
C GLY A 574 -19.94 21.73 -2.48
N ILE A 575 -20.47 20.56 -2.85
CA ILE A 575 -19.84 19.26 -2.57
C ILE A 575 -18.58 19.08 -3.41
N THR A 576 -18.65 19.39 -4.70
CA THR A 576 -17.53 19.21 -5.64
C THR A 576 -16.33 20.12 -5.34
N GLU A 577 -16.55 21.26 -4.68
CA GLU A 577 -15.45 22.13 -4.23
C GLU A 577 -14.62 21.52 -3.10
N ILE A 578 -15.21 20.64 -2.29
CA ILE A 578 -14.57 20.01 -1.13
C ILE A 578 -14.05 18.62 -1.47
N LEU A 579 -14.81 17.83 -2.24
CA LEU A 579 -14.45 16.48 -2.66
C LEU A 579 -13.33 16.51 -3.72
N THR A 580 -12.11 16.49 -3.21
CA THR A 580 -10.86 16.54 -3.99
C THR A 580 -10.15 15.19 -3.98
N ASN A 581 -9.27 14.95 -4.94
CA ASN A 581 -8.59 13.65 -5.13
C ASN A 581 -7.73 13.20 -3.93
N ASP A 582 -7.52 14.04 -2.93
CA ASP A 582 -6.60 13.80 -1.81
C ASP A 582 -7.30 13.42 -0.49
N ILE A 583 -8.63 13.49 -0.47
CA ILE A 583 -9.41 13.22 0.74
C ILE A 583 -10.23 11.94 0.61
N VAL A 584 -10.47 11.29 1.75
CA VAL A 584 -11.64 10.44 1.92
C VAL A 584 -12.74 11.32 2.47
N GLY A 585 -13.76 11.55 1.66
CA GLY A 585 -14.88 12.41 1.99
C GLY A 585 -16.19 11.63 2.01
N TYR A 586 -17.12 12.09 2.81
CA TYR A 586 -18.46 11.53 2.93
C TYR A 586 -19.44 12.68 2.81
N ALA A 587 -20.19 12.74 1.72
CA ALA A 587 -21.18 13.78 1.52
C ALA A 587 -22.58 13.22 1.69
N LEU A 588 -23.47 14.00 2.28
CA LEU A 588 -24.90 13.79 2.16
C LEU A 588 -25.47 14.98 1.41
N CYS A 589 -26.25 14.72 0.37
CA CYS A 589 -26.95 15.78 -0.35
C CYS A 589 -28.44 15.48 -0.41
N ARG A 590 -29.23 16.55 -0.42
CA ARG A 590 -30.68 16.55 -0.53
C ARG A 590 -31.01 17.04 -1.94
N VAL A 591 -31.68 16.19 -2.71
CA VAL A 591 -32.14 16.50 -4.08
C VAL A 591 -33.66 16.37 -4.16
N THR A 592 -34.28 17.05 -5.11
CA THR A 592 -35.72 16.97 -5.35
C THR A 592 -35.94 16.18 -6.64
N ASP A 593 -36.60 15.03 -6.52
CA ASP A 593 -37.00 14.21 -7.66
C ASP A 593 -38.47 14.52 -7.99
N VAL A 594 -38.73 14.99 -9.21
CA VAL A 594 -40.07 15.35 -9.69
C VAL A 594 -40.50 14.32 -10.72
N VAL A 595 -41.53 13.54 -10.40
CA VAL A 595 -42.13 12.53 -11.28
C VAL A 595 -43.63 12.80 -11.34
N ASP A 596 -44.18 12.96 -12.54
CA ASP A 596 -45.62 13.20 -12.78
C ASP A 596 -46.22 14.33 -11.93
N ASP A 597 -45.55 15.49 -11.87
CA ASP A 597 -45.91 16.67 -11.05
C ASP A 597 -45.90 16.45 -9.52
N ILE A 598 -45.37 15.31 -9.05
CA ILE A 598 -45.16 15.02 -7.63
C ILE A 598 -43.67 15.20 -7.30
N SER A 599 -43.37 16.19 -6.46
CA SER A 599 -42.02 16.45 -5.96
C SER A 599 -41.75 15.65 -4.68
N THR A 600 -40.71 14.82 -4.69
CA THR A 600 -40.26 14.08 -3.50
C THR A 600 -38.79 14.41 -3.18
N VAL A 601 -38.51 14.59 -1.90
CA VAL A 601 -37.14 14.87 -1.43
C VAL A 601 -36.38 13.57 -1.28
N LYS A 602 -35.18 13.49 -1.86
CA LYS A 602 -34.28 12.35 -1.74
C LYS A 602 -32.95 12.76 -1.13
N PHE A 603 -32.33 11.84 -0.39
CA PHE A 603 -30.97 12.01 0.10
C PHE A 603 -30.02 11.10 -0.65
N VAL A 604 -28.84 11.58 -1.02
CA VAL A 604 -27.80 10.79 -1.69
C VAL A 604 -26.56 10.82 -0.82
N TYR A 605 -26.10 9.63 -0.45
CA TYR A 605 -24.85 9.45 0.26
C TYR A 605 -23.73 9.24 -0.75
N ILE A 606 -22.73 10.10 -0.72
CA ILE A 606 -21.56 10.01 -1.59
C ILE A 606 -20.37 9.60 -0.74
N GLN A 607 -19.85 8.40 -0.99
CA GLN A 607 -18.56 7.98 -0.48
C GLN A 607 -17.49 8.31 -1.51
N TRP A 608 -16.71 9.34 -1.17
CA TRP A 608 -15.63 9.82 -2.00
C TRP A 608 -14.31 9.27 -1.53
N VAL A 609 -13.61 8.57 -2.43
CA VAL A 609 -12.25 8.13 -2.18
C VAL A 609 -11.38 8.69 -3.29
N GLY A 610 -10.79 9.85 -3.01
CA GLY A 610 -9.92 10.50 -3.96
C GLY A 610 -8.78 9.58 -4.42
N ASP A 611 -8.43 9.68 -5.69
CA ASP A 611 -7.42 8.81 -6.31
C ASP A 611 -6.07 8.85 -5.59
N ASN A 612 -5.71 9.98 -5.01
CA ASN A 612 -4.43 10.24 -4.34
C ASN A 612 -4.42 9.84 -2.85
N VAL A 613 -5.54 9.37 -2.31
CA VAL A 613 -5.58 8.89 -0.93
C VAL A 613 -4.64 7.68 -0.78
N LYS A 614 -3.82 7.67 0.29
CA LYS A 614 -2.87 6.58 0.55
C LYS A 614 -3.57 5.22 0.69
N PRO A 615 -3.04 4.11 0.15
CA PRO A 615 -3.68 2.79 0.22
C PRO A 615 -4.03 2.32 1.64
N LEU A 616 -3.19 2.65 2.63
CA LEU A 616 -3.46 2.32 4.04
C LEU A 616 -4.62 3.14 4.63
N VAL A 617 -4.83 4.37 4.16
CA VAL A 617 -5.99 5.18 4.53
C VAL A 617 -7.24 4.58 3.88
N LYS A 618 -7.21 4.27 2.58
CA LYS A 618 -8.31 3.58 1.87
C LYS A 618 -8.70 2.26 2.55
N ALA A 619 -7.73 1.44 2.94
CA ALA A 619 -7.95 0.16 3.63
C ALA A 619 -8.44 0.32 5.07
N LYS A 620 -8.12 1.45 5.73
CA LYS A 620 -8.60 1.71 7.08
C LYS A 620 -10.02 2.27 7.06
N THR A 621 -10.32 3.18 6.14
CA THR A 621 -11.65 3.77 5.97
C THR A 621 -12.69 2.78 5.49
N SER A 622 -12.31 1.73 4.76
CA SER A 622 -13.24 0.63 4.43
C SER A 622 -13.75 -0.12 5.66
N THR A 623 -12.98 -0.15 6.76
CA THR A 623 -13.41 -0.78 8.03
C THR A 623 -14.38 0.07 8.86
N HIS A 624 -14.61 1.31 8.45
CA HIS A 624 -15.43 2.30 9.16
C HIS A 624 -16.87 2.37 8.65
N LYS A 625 -17.20 1.57 7.63
CA LYS A 625 -18.50 1.57 6.94
C LYS A 625 -19.70 1.51 7.91
N ALA A 626 -19.69 0.55 8.84
CA ALA A 626 -20.79 0.34 9.78
C ALA A 626 -21.06 1.54 10.70
N ASP A 627 -20.02 2.31 11.06
CA ASP A 627 -20.17 3.51 11.89
C ASP A 627 -20.65 4.70 11.06
N LEU A 628 -20.16 4.83 9.82
CA LEU A 628 -20.58 5.90 8.90
C LEU A 628 -22.04 5.76 8.49
N GLU A 629 -22.51 4.53 8.31
CA GLU A 629 -23.91 4.25 8.01
C GLU A 629 -24.85 4.81 9.10
N GLN A 630 -24.43 4.89 10.37
CA GLN A 630 -25.26 5.44 11.45
C GLN A 630 -25.61 6.94 11.26
N ILE A 631 -24.74 7.69 10.58
CA ILE A 631 -24.93 9.14 10.34
C ILE A 631 -25.47 9.42 8.95
N PHE A 632 -24.88 8.77 7.92
CA PHE A 632 -25.19 9.08 6.53
C PHE A 632 -26.43 8.33 6.03
N HIS A 633 -26.86 7.27 6.73
CA HIS A 633 -28.16 6.65 6.50
C HIS A 633 -29.23 7.22 7.44
N PRO A 634 -30.50 7.27 6.99
CA PRO A 634 -30.99 6.71 5.73
C PRO A 634 -30.70 7.63 4.52
N ALA A 635 -30.23 7.05 3.41
CA ALA A 635 -30.00 7.70 2.11
C ALA A 635 -30.63 6.85 0.98
N HIS A 636 -31.15 7.46 -0.08
CA HIS A 636 -31.85 6.81 -1.21
C HIS A 636 -30.95 6.35 -2.34
N ALA A 637 -29.72 6.84 -2.41
CA ALA A 637 -28.73 6.30 -3.31
C ALA A 637 -27.37 6.44 -2.64
N THR A 638 -26.52 5.44 -2.84
CA THR A 638 -25.11 5.53 -2.47
C THR A 638 -24.27 5.58 -3.73
N ILE A 639 -23.43 6.61 -3.83
CA ILE A 639 -22.48 6.78 -4.92
C ILE A 639 -21.08 6.57 -4.36
N PHE A 640 -20.36 5.62 -4.93
CA PHE A 640 -18.94 5.45 -4.69
C PHE A 640 -18.23 6.17 -5.84
N ALA A 641 -17.57 7.28 -5.52
CA ALA A 641 -16.93 8.10 -6.52
C ALA A 641 -15.46 8.35 -6.19
N ASN A 642 -14.65 8.41 -7.23
CA ASN A 642 -13.28 8.89 -7.16
C ASN A 642 -12.98 9.98 -8.20
N SER A 643 -13.94 10.28 -9.09
CA SER A 643 -13.89 11.36 -10.07
C SER A 643 -15.09 12.30 -9.94
N GLN A 644 -14.89 13.60 -10.19
CA GLN A 644 -15.96 14.59 -10.10
C GLN A 644 -17.04 14.40 -11.17
N ASP A 645 -16.69 13.80 -12.31
CA ASP A 645 -17.65 13.49 -13.37
C ASP A 645 -18.75 12.52 -12.89
N GLU A 646 -18.42 11.64 -11.93
CA GLU A 646 -19.32 10.62 -11.34
C GLU A 646 -20.29 11.21 -10.30
N ILE A 647 -20.12 12.48 -9.92
CA ILE A 647 -20.96 13.18 -8.94
C ILE A 647 -21.55 14.46 -9.53
N SER A 648 -21.65 14.56 -10.86
CA SER A 648 -22.39 15.66 -11.49
C SER A 648 -23.88 15.59 -11.13
N GLU A 649 -24.57 16.72 -11.21
CA GLU A 649 -26.01 16.77 -10.90
C GLU A 649 -26.82 15.81 -11.78
N SER A 650 -26.46 15.66 -13.05
CA SER A 650 -27.09 14.67 -13.95
C SER A 650 -26.83 13.22 -13.54
N GLU A 651 -25.62 12.87 -13.11
CA GLU A 651 -25.29 11.51 -12.66
C GLU A 651 -25.95 11.19 -11.32
N ILE A 652 -25.98 12.15 -10.39
CA ILE A 652 -26.69 12.03 -9.11
C ILE A 652 -28.18 11.82 -9.36
N MET A 653 -28.79 12.61 -10.26
CA MET A 653 -30.21 12.46 -10.60
C MET A 653 -30.49 11.15 -11.35
N ASP A 654 -29.64 10.71 -12.29
CA ASP A 654 -29.80 9.42 -12.96
C ASP A 654 -29.67 8.25 -11.97
N LYS A 655 -28.75 8.37 -11.01
CA LYS A 655 -28.60 7.38 -9.94
C LYS A 655 -29.79 7.37 -8.99
N VAL A 656 -30.34 8.54 -8.65
CA VAL A 656 -31.54 8.65 -7.82
C VAL A 656 -32.74 8.05 -8.53
N GLN A 657 -32.95 8.35 -9.82
CA GLN A 657 -34.08 7.84 -10.61
C GLN A 657 -33.99 6.34 -10.90
N SER A 658 -32.78 5.81 -11.13
CA SER A 658 -32.56 4.37 -11.24
C SER A 658 -32.79 3.68 -9.90
N SER A 659 -32.24 4.22 -8.81
CA SER A 659 -32.40 3.64 -7.46
C SER A 659 -33.85 3.70 -7.00
N SER A 660 -34.57 4.81 -7.23
CA SER A 660 -35.99 5.00 -6.92
C SER A 660 -36.96 4.21 -7.80
N GLY A 661 -36.51 3.71 -8.95
CA GLY A 661 -37.34 2.88 -9.85
C GLY A 661 -38.16 3.67 -10.85
N SER A 662 -37.90 4.98 -10.97
CA SER A 662 -38.47 5.83 -12.00
C SER A 662 -37.97 5.46 -13.42
N LYS A 663 -36.82 4.79 -13.53
CA LYS A 663 -36.21 4.31 -14.80
C LYS A 663 -36.45 2.81 -15.00
N SER A 664 -37.14 2.42 -16.08
CA SER A 664 -37.39 1.01 -16.38
C SER A 664 -36.14 0.35 -16.98
N HIS A 665 -35.67 -0.73 -16.34
CA HIS A 665 -34.59 -1.60 -16.83
C HIS A 665 -35.10 -2.91 -17.43
N VAL A 666 -36.42 -3.01 -17.65
CA VAL A 666 -37.12 -4.17 -18.19
C VAL A 666 -37.32 -3.97 -19.69
N ARG A 667 -37.05 -5.01 -20.48
CA ARG A 667 -37.36 -5.01 -21.92
C ARG A 667 -38.80 -5.46 -22.16
N ASN A 668 -39.64 -4.57 -22.67
CA ASN A 668 -40.99 -4.87 -23.17
C ASN A 668 -40.99 -4.95 -24.71
N ASN A 669 -41.96 -5.69 -25.25
CA ASN A 669 -41.97 -6.24 -26.62
C ASN A 669 -42.21 -5.23 -27.77
N THR A 670 -41.76 -3.99 -27.65
CA THR A 670 -41.83 -2.98 -28.72
C THR A 670 -40.52 -2.19 -28.77
N ASP A 671 -39.45 -2.85 -29.21
CA ASP A 671 -38.49 -2.37 -30.22
C ASP A 671 -37.37 -3.41 -30.44
#